data_AF-A0A0T7BLU2-F1
#
_entry.id   AF-A0A0T7BLU2-F1
#
_cell.length_a   1.000
_cell.length_b   1.000
_cell.length_c   1.000
_cell.angle_alpha   90.00
_cell.angle_beta   90.00
_cell.angle_gamma   90.00
#
_symmetry.space_group_name_H-M   'P 1'
#
loop_
_entity.id
_entity.type
_entity.pdbx_description
1 polymer ?
#
loop_
_entity_poly.entity_id
_entity_poly.type
_entity_poly.pdbx_seq_one_letter_code
_entity_poly.pdbx_strand_id
1 'polypeptide(L)'
;MPDIRLMSTGVPNLDAVLGGGIPVYSLNILAGSPGSGKTILAQQILFNSIQHHPQTKGIYLSTLSEPSVKVVRYMQYFDFFDGAAFGEQVIYRDLGGFLYEQPLSGLAEQIVTLVHQYQAEILVIDSFKAIHDLTENLGEFRRFCYDLSVRLASARCTTFLVTESDRTQITQGAEFAIADGIFYLCMSKIGGEQSRFFQIYKLRGRDSQMEAFPFTISSSGVRIFSPALTLRRQRSNLEREEQCLHTGISGLDPLLKGGIPLGRSIILSGVSGTGKTTFGLQFLITGAANNERGLLFSFEETADRLYKTAAGFGWDLAPYIAQDILRIVFVPQTDIRLEEQLENIVEAVENFQPRRFVLDSLSVFLYKVNDSATQREKTFQLATIVQRVGGVGLLISDIPAEEKYRLSRFGVEETIADGTIVLSTEVTGKRRDRYIEVFKMRAADYISGRHRLEITPHGIEVLYLGGQTAPSSELTTPPTLTFEPLQGLIQGELSFNTSWLLQGEPGLGKSTLAYQFAMEGLRRQESVLYIGADVPQQQIRQSLENFGFFPTPYLESGNLLILDVFSAGENSLSLEDPERFLFTVSHFLAQMPRPCRVVLDSLTPLAINYPHADFVTLVHRKNRLLRQPGVVLFDIFLTKILNQSDLYGLLNTFDVVIDLYIPNWGEMNRPGNLGYPSLRVVKSRGTRADTRPYPYRISQTEGIVVQQDYYH
;
A
#
# COMPACT_ATOMS: atom_id res chain seq x y z
N MET A 1 36.14 -17.08 9.19
CA MET A 1 36.69 -15.86 9.82
C MET A 1 36.06 -15.73 11.21
N PRO A 2 36.74 -15.22 12.23
CA PRO A 2 36.10 -15.02 13.54
C PRO A 2 34.98 -13.98 13.39
N ASP A 3 33.81 -14.28 13.94
CA ASP A 3 32.66 -13.37 13.91
C ASP A 3 32.95 -12.11 14.74
N ILE A 4 32.55 -10.94 14.22
CA ILE A 4 32.66 -9.67 14.93
C ILE A 4 31.73 -9.70 16.15
N ARG A 5 32.31 -9.63 17.35
CA ARG A 5 31.55 -9.57 18.62
C ARG A 5 30.72 -8.30 18.68
N LEU A 6 29.47 -8.44 19.12
CA LEU A 6 28.52 -7.34 19.28
C LEU A 6 28.22 -7.06 20.74
N MET A 7 27.98 -5.78 21.03
CA MET A 7 27.39 -5.26 22.26
C MET A 7 25.89 -5.07 22.05
N SER A 8 25.08 -5.63 22.93
CA SER A 8 23.64 -5.34 22.98
C SER A 8 23.42 -3.94 23.57
N THR A 9 22.54 -3.16 22.96
CA THR A 9 22.14 -1.85 23.46
C THR A 9 21.10 -1.94 24.59
N GLY A 10 20.37 -3.05 24.67
CA GLY A 10 19.21 -3.24 25.56
C GLY A 10 18.04 -2.28 25.29
N VAL A 11 18.15 -1.40 24.29
CA VAL A 11 17.08 -0.47 23.91
C VAL A 11 16.05 -1.25 23.09
N PRO A 12 14.74 -1.19 23.44
CA PRO A 12 13.70 -1.93 22.73
C PRO A 12 13.75 -1.73 21.22
N ASN A 13 13.84 -2.87 20.50
CA ASN A 13 13.97 -3.02 19.04
C ASN A 13 15.23 -2.41 18.38
N LEU A 14 16.07 -1.65 19.09
CA LEU A 14 17.26 -1.03 18.50
C LEU A 14 18.28 -2.06 18.02
N ASP A 15 18.57 -3.09 18.82
CA ASP A 15 19.52 -4.14 18.42
C ASP A 15 19.07 -4.85 17.14
N ALA A 16 17.78 -5.09 16.99
CA ALA A 16 17.23 -5.73 15.81
C ALA A 16 17.35 -4.80 14.57
N VAL A 17 17.15 -3.48 14.73
CA VAL A 17 17.41 -2.46 13.69
C VAL A 17 18.88 -2.42 13.29
N LEU A 18 19.79 -2.61 14.24
CA LEU A 18 21.24 -2.62 14.03
C LEU A 18 21.78 -3.95 13.47
N GLY A 19 20.94 -4.98 13.30
CA GLY A 19 21.38 -6.30 12.84
C GLY A 19 22.07 -7.14 13.92
N GLY A 20 21.66 -6.97 15.18
CA GLY A 20 22.08 -7.74 16.35
C GLY A 20 22.80 -6.94 17.44
N GLY A 21 23.00 -5.64 17.27
CA GLY A 21 23.73 -4.77 18.20
C GLY A 21 24.88 -3.99 17.54
N ILE A 22 25.78 -3.44 18.36
CA ILE A 22 26.87 -2.57 17.92
C ILE A 22 28.20 -3.33 17.99
N PRO A 23 29.09 -3.26 16.97
CA PRO A 23 30.41 -3.86 17.06
C PRO A 23 31.19 -3.38 18.29
N VAL A 24 31.77 -4.29 19.07
CA VAL A 24 32.59 -3.88 20.23
C VAL A 24 33.84 -3.13 19.78
N TYR A 25 34.32 -2.22 20.64
CA TYR A 25 35.53 -1.40 20.40
C TYR A 25 35.40 -0.42 19.22
N SER A 26 34.15 -0.12 18.83
CA SER A 26 33.83 0.81 17.77
C SER A 26 33.67 2.23 18.29
N LEU A 27 33.95 3.21 17.43
CA LEU A 27 33.64 4.61 17.67
C LEU A 27 32.33 4.97 16.98
N ASN A 28 31.31 5.30 17.75
CA ASN A 28 29.97 5.61 17.28
C ASN A 28 29.63 7.07 17.53
N ILE A 29 28.83 7.65 16.64
CA ILE A 29 28.35 9.03 16.76
C ILE A 29 26.83 9.03 16.87
N LEU A 30 26.32 9.72 17.90
CA LEU A 30 24.91 10.06 18.07
C LEU A 30 24.73 11.53 17.68
N ALA A 31 24.28 11.78 16.46
CA ALA A 31 24.10 13.12 15.90
C ALA A 31 22.62 13.51 15.82
N GLY A 32 22.34 14.81 15.78
CA GLY A 32 20.97 15.31 15.61
C GLY A 32 20.69 16.68 16.22
N SER A 33 19.53 17.25 15.92
CA SER A 33 19.12 18.56 16.42
C SER A 33 18.91 18.58 17.95
N PRO A 34 18.97 19.76 18.61
CA PRO A 34 18.64 19.89 20.02
C PRO A 34 17.23 19.35 20.35
N GLY A 35 17.09 18.70 21.50
CA GLY A 35 15.80 18.12 21.93
C GLY A 35 15.40 16.82 21.22
N SER A 36 16.23 16.27 20.33
CA SER A 36 15.92 15.02 19.62
C SER A 36 16.01 13.76 20.50
N GLY A 37 16.69 13.81 21.66
CA GLY A 37 16.79 12.67 22.60
C GLY A 37 18.14 11.95 22.65
N LYS A 38 19.19 12.52 22.04
CA LYS A 38 20.54 11.92 21.97
C LYS A 38 21.12 11.54 23.33
N THR A 39 21.09 12.46 24.29
CA THR A 39 21.58 12.27 25.66
C THR A 39 20.83 11.15 26.37
N ILE A 40 19.51 11.06 26.18
CA ILE A 40 18.67 10.01 26.78
C ILE A 40 19.04 8.65 26.18
N LEU A 41 19.17 8.56 24.84
CA LEU A 41 19.57 7.33 24.17
C LEU A 41 20.97 6.87 24.61
N ALA A 42 21.95 7.79 24.66
CA ALA A 42 23.32 7.47 25.05
C ALA A 42 23.38 6.90 26.47
N GLN A 43 22.64 7.52 27.41
CA GLN A 43 22.60 7.06 28.79
C GLN A 43 21.82 5.76 28.95
N GLN A 44 20.72 5.58 28.23
CA GLN A 44 19.99 4.31 28.27
C GLN A 44 20.86 3.16 27.77
N ILE A 45 21.60 3.33 26.67
CA ILE A 45 22.58 2.33 26.20
C ILE A 45 23.62 2.04 27.29
N LEU A 46 24.15 3.09 27.93
CA LEU A 46 25.16 2.98 28.99
C LEU A 46 24.66 2.15 30.18
N PHE A 47 23.48 2.48 30.74
CA PHE A 47 22.90 1.77 31.87
C PHE A 47 22.46 0.34 31.53
N ASN A 48 21.82 0.15 30.36
CA ASN A 48 21.41 -1.18 29.91
C ASN A 48 22.61 -2.12 29.71
N SER A 49 23.72 -1.61 29.18
CA SER A 49 24.95 -2.40 28.98
C SER A 49 25.47 -2.96 30.30
N ILE A 50 25.41 -2.17 31.36
CA ILE A 50 25.86 -2.55 32.71
C ILE A 50 24.87 -3.54 33.35
N GLN A 51 23.56 -3.32 33.19
CA GLN A 51 22.54 -4.26 33.67
C GLN A 51 22.70 -5.66 33.04
N HIS A 52 22.99 -5.73 31.75
CA HIS A 52 23.20 -7.01 31.05
C HIS A 52 24.59 -7.63 31.31
N HIS A 53 25.59 -6.80 31.64
CA HIS A 53 26.95 -7.24 31.93
C HIS A 53 27.49 -6.60 33.21
N PRO A 54 27.17 -7.14 34.41
CA PRO A 54 27.51 -6.50 35.69
C PRO A 54 29.01 -6.30 35.97
N GLN A 55 29.90 -6.90 35.18
CA GLN A 55 31.34 -6.67 35.29
C GLN A 55 31.85 -5.51 34.44
N THR A 56 31.04 -5.02 33.50
CA THR A 56 31.39 -3.88 32.66
C THR A 56 31.27 -2.58 33.45
N LYS A 57 32.17 -1.65 33.15
CA LYS A 57 32.14 -0.28 33.67
C LYS A 57 31.98 0.68 32.51
N GLY A 58 31.27 1.76 32.78
CA GLY A 58 30.99 2.81 31.83
C GLY A 58 31.39 4.17 32.35
N ILE A 59 31.86 5.04 31.46
CA ILE A 59 32.14 6.44 31.78
C ILE A 59 31.23 7.33 30.96
N TYR A 60 30.64 8.33 31.61
CA TYR A 60 29.97 9.44 30.98
C TYR A 60 30.78 10.71 31.20
N LEU A 61 31.27 11.32 30.11
CA LEU A 61 32.02 12.56 30.12
C LEU A 61 31.10 13.70 29.68
N SER A 62 30.72 14.56 30.64
CA SER A 62 30.06 15.83 30.30
C SER A 62 31.11 16.84 29.83
N THR A 63 30.77 17.65 28.82
CA THR A 63 31.59 18.81 28.42
C THR A 63 30.97 20.11 28.93
N LEU A 64 31.29 21.25 28.31
CA LEU A 64 30.82 22.60 28.67
C LEU A 64 29.31 22.83 28.60
N SER A 65 28.53 21.83 28.18
CA SER A 65 27.10 22.01 27.87
C SER A 65 26.19 21.86 29.10
N GLU A 66 26.46 20.93 30.04
CA GLU A 66 25.68 20.76 31.29
C GLU A 66 26.48 20.10 32.44
N PRO A 67 26.37 20.58 33.71
CA PRO A 67 26.99 19.92 34.86
C PRO A 67 26.44 18.51 35.09
N SER A 68 27.31 17.55 35.40
CA SER A 68 26.97 16.13 35.64
C SER A 68 25.82 15.93 36.64
N VAL A 69 25.74 16.76 37.70
CA VAL A 69 24.66 16.72 38.70
C VAL A 69 23.29 17.02 38.09
N LYS A 70 23.24 17.95 37.13
CA LYS A 70 22.00 18.33 36.44
C LYS A 70 21.51 17.18 35.56
N VAL A 71 22.42 16.55 34.82
CA VAL A 71 22.12 15.40 33.95
C VAL A 71 21.54 14.25 34.77
N VAL A 72 22.19 13.88 35.88
CA VAL A 72 21.75 12.79 36.77
C VAL A 72 20.37 13.07 37.36
N ARG A 73 20.10 14.31 37.79
CA ARG A 73 18.81 14.70 38.39
C ARG A 73 17.62 14.45 37.45
N TYR A 74 17.79 14.69 36.15
CA TYR A 74 16.72 14.40 35.18
C TYR A 74 16.64 12.92 34.82
N MET A 75 17.73 12.17 34.97
CA MET A 75 17.76 10.75 34.63
C MET A 75 17.08 9.85 35.66
N GLN A 76 16.97 10.30 36.91
CA GLN A 76 16.23 9.59 37.95
C GLN A 76 14.74 9.37 37.65
N TYR A 77 14.17 10.09 36.68
CA TYR A 77 12.78 9.88 36.24
C TYR A 77 12.61 8.71 35.28
N PHE A 78 13.69 8.07 34.86
CA PHE A 78 13.65 6.97 33.90
C PHE A 78 13.87 5.62 34.57
N ASP A 79 13.11 4.63 34.14
CA ASP A 79 13.11 3.28 34.74
C ASP A 79 14.43 2.52 34.48
N PHE A 80 15.17 2.90 33.43
CA PHE A 80 16.48 2.32 33.14
C PHE A 80 17.61 2.86 34.03
N PHE A 81 17.38 3.97 34.76
CA PHE A 81 18.40 4.55 35.63
C PHE A 81 18.55 3.71 36.89
N ASP A 82 19.76 3.19 37.11
CA ASP A 82 20.09 2.43 38.30
C ASP A 82 20.95 3.27 39.25
N GLY A 83 20.34 3.70 40.37
CA GLY A 83 21.01 4.48 41.40
C GLY A 83 22.14 3.72 42.13
N ALA A 84 22.11 2.38 42.13
CA ALA A 84 23.18 1.57 42.72
C ALA A 84 24.39 1.46 41.79
N ALA A 85 24.16 1.40 40.47
CA ALA A 85 25.24 1.41 39.48
C ALA A 85 25.93 2.77 39.37
N PHE A 86 25.23 3.86 39.70
CA PHE A 86 25.77 5.22 39.67
C PHE A 86 26.94 5.41 40.66
N GLY A 87 28.07 5.90 40.16
CA GLY A 87 29.27 6.16 40.96
C GLY A 87 30.17 4.95 41.16
N GLU A 88 29.64 3.72 41.08
CA GLU A 88 30.41 2.48 41.17
C GLU A 88 30.77 1.89 39.80
N GLN A 89 29.76 1.73 38.94
CA GLN A 89 29.89 1.13 37.60
C GLN A 89 29.71 2.17 36.48
N VAL A 90 28.80 3.14 36.67
CA VAL A 90 28.63 4.31 35.78
C VAL A 90 29.30 5.52 36.42
N ILE A 91 30.39 5.98 35.82
CA ILE A 91 31.21 7.05 36.37
C ILE A 91 31.02 8.32 35.56
N TYR A 92 30.57 9.40 36.22
CA TYR A 92 30.45 10.71 35.59
C TYR A 92 31.68 11.57 35.87
N ARG A 93 32.23 12.19 34.82
CA ARG A 93 33.32 13.18 34.94
C ARG A 93 33.04 14.37 34.03
N ASP A 94 33.55 15.52 34.44
CA ASP A 94 33.45 16.75 33.68
C ASP A 94 34.78 17.03 32.97
N LEU A 95 34.72 17.21 31.65
CA LEU A 95 35.84 17.61 30.81
C LEU A 95 35.94 19.13 30.62
N GLY A 96 34.92 19.90 31.05
CA GLY A 96 34.84 21.34 30.84
C GLY A 96 36.06 22.11 31.35
N GLY A 97 36.57 21.77 32.54
CA GLY A 97 37.77 22.41 33.09
C GLY A 97 39.03 22.17 32.23
N PHE A 98 39.17 20.98 31.67
CA PHE A 98 40.35 20.62 30.85
C PHE A 98 40.32 21.24 29.45
N LEU A 99 39.12 21.47 28.91
CA LEU A 99 38.93 22.09 27.61
C LEU A 99 39.43 23.54 27.53
N TYR A 100 39.50 24.25 28.65
CA TYR A 100 40.02 25.63 28.71
C TYR A 100 41.54 25.70 28.92
N GLU A 101 42.15 24.64 29.48
CA GLU A 101 43.52 24.71 30.04
C GLU A 101 44.58 23.98 29.19
N GLN A 102 44.18 23.06 28.31
CA GLN A 102 45.09 22.15 27.61
C GLN A 102 44.86 22.13 26.09
N PRO A 103 45.91 21.93 25.27
CA PRO A 103 45.76 21.69 23.83
C PRO A 103 45.04 20.36 23.56
N LEU A 104 44.38 20.24 22.40
CA LEU A 104 43.55 19.08 22.03
C LEU A 104 44.29 17.74 22.08
N SER A 105 45.59 17.74 21.78
CA SER A 105 46.41 16.53 21.89
C SER A 105 46.49 15.98 23.32
N GLY A 106 46.55 16.86 24.33
CA GLY A 106 46.54 16.46 25.74
C GLY A 106 45.17 15.92 26.17
N LEU A 107 44.09 16.42 25.58
CA LEU A 107 42.73 15.96 25.87
C LEU A 107 42.51 14.50 25.47
N ALA A 108 43.01 14.07 24.30
CA ALA A 108 42.87 12.68 23.84
C ALA A 108 43.57 11.70 24.80
N GLU A 109 44.78 12.04 25.22
CA GLU A 109 45.55 11.25 26.20
C GLU A 109 44.83 11.17 27.55
N GLN A 110 44.25 12.29 27.99
CA GLN A 110 43.52 12.34 29.24
C GLN A 110 42.23 11.51 29.22
N ILE A 111 41.44 11.58 28.15
CA ILE A 111 40.23 10.75 27.99
C ILE A 111 40.61 9.26 28.11
N VAL A 112 41.68 8.84 27.44
CA VAL A 112 42.15 7.44 27.47
C VAL A 112 42.70 7.07 28.85
N THR A 113 43.35 8.00 29.55
CA THR A 113 43.79 7.81 30.93
C THR A 113 42.61 7.53 31.86
N LEU A 114 41.50 8.26 31.70
CA LEU A 114 40.26 8.01 32.46
C LEU A 114 39.69 6.62 32.14
N VAL A 115 39.62 6.25 30.85
CA VAL A 115 39.17 4.92 30.42
C VAL A 115 39.99 3.81 31.08
N HIS A 116 41.32 3.94 31.11
CA HIS A 116 42.19 2.96 31.77
C HIS A 116 42.05 2.97 33.30
N GLN A 117 42.00 4.15 33.92
CA GLN A 117 41.87 4.31 35.37
C GLN A 117 40.64 3.58 35.92
N TYR A 118 39.52 3.67 35.20
CA TYR A 118 38.26 3.06 35.62
C TYR A 118 37.94 1.74 34.92
N GLN A 119 38.84 1.26 34.05
CA GLN A 119 38.66 0.04 33.24
C GLN A 119 37.33 0.05 32.47
N ALA A 120 37.02 1.18 31.83
CA ALA A 120 35.75 1.37 31.16
C ALA A 120 35.69 0.67 29.80
N GLU A 121 34.68 -0.15 29.59
CA GLU A 121 34.42 -0.83 28.31
C GLU A 121 33.49 0.00 27.41
N ILE A 122 32.75 0.94 28.00
CA ILE A 122 31.86 1.87 27.29
C ILE A 122 32.13 3.31 27.72
N LEU A 123 32.19 4.21 26.75
CA LEU A 123 32.44 5.64 26.95
C LEU A 123 31.40 6.47 26.22
N VAL A 124 30.79 7.42 26.91
CA VAL A 124 29.93 8.45 26.31
C VAL A 124 30.59 9.82 26.50
N ILE A 125 30.68 10.62 25.44
CA ILE A 125 31.13 12.02 25.50
C ILE A 125 29.98 12.92 25.05
N ASP A 126 29.42 13.72 25.96
CA ASP A 126 28.26 14.59 25.70
C ASP A 126 28.47 16.04 26.20
N SER A 127 28.52 17.06 25.35
CA SER A 127 28.52 17.00 23.88
C SER A 127 29.94 17.08 23.31
N PHE A 128 30.23 16.24 22.32
CA PHE A 128 31.46 16.31 21.53
C PHE A 128 31.55 17.59 20.69
N LYS A 129 30.39 18.21 20.39
CA LYS A 129 30.32 19.51 19.72
C LYS A 129 31.09 20.61 20.44
N ALA A 130 31.07 20.63 21.78
CA ALA A 130 31.83 21.61 22.54
C ALA A 130 33.33 21.55 22.23
N ILE A 131 33.88 20.35 21.97
CA ILE A 131 35.29 20.16 21.61
C ILE A 131 35.56 20.70 20.21
N HIS A 132 34.64 20.45 19.26
CA HIS A 132 34.72 21.00 17.91
C HIS A 132 34.67 22.54 17.91
N ASP A 133 33.71 23.12 18.63
CA ASP A 133 33.47 24.58 18.62
C ASP A 133 34.60 25.38 19.30
N LEU A 134 35.35 24.75 20.21
CA LEU A 134 36.55 25.35 20.81
C LEU A 134 37.80 25.29 19.92
N THR A 135 37.73 24.58 18.79
CA THR A 135 38.90 24.39 17.92
C THR A 135 38.86 25.36 16.73
N GLU A 136 39.81 26.29 16.67
CA GLU A 136 39.92 27.23 15.54
C GLU A 136 40.53 26.59 14.28
N ASN A 137 41.31 25.51 14.42
CA ASN A 137 42.00 24.83 13.33
C ASN A 137 41.41 23.45 13.00
N LEU A 138 40.65 23.37 11.90
CA LEU A 138 40.02 22.12 11.42
C LEU A 138 41.02 20.98 11.14
N GLY A 139 42.26 21.30 10.76
CA GLY A 139 43.31 20.30 10.54
C GLY A 139 43.79 19.67 11.84
N GLU A 140 43.90 20.46 12.90
CA GLU A 140 44.23 19.99 14.25
C GLU A 140 43.10 19.15 14.83
N PHE A 141 41.85 19.61 14.69
CA PHE A 141 40.67 18.85 15.09
C PHE A 141 40.59 17.49 14.41
N ARG A 142 40.87 17.43 13.11
CA ARG A 142 40.90 16.17 12.36
C ARG A 142 41.97 15.21 12.88
N ARG A 143 43.17 15.71 13.20
CA ARG A 143 44.24 14.88 13.79
C ARG A 143 43.85 14.37 15.17
N PHE A 144 43.25 15.23 16.01
CA PHE A 144 42.70 14.85 17.30
C PHE A 144 41.68 13.71 17.18
N CYS A 145 40.73 13.81 16.25
CA CYS A 145 39.74 12.77 15.99
C CYS A 145 40.42 11.43 15.65
N TYR A 146 41.38 11.41 14.72
CA TYR A 146 42.12 10.20 14.37
C TYR A 146 42.88 9.60 15.56
N ASP A 147 43.59 10.42 16.33
CA ASP A 147 44.34 9.98 17.50
C ASP A 147 43.41 9.38 18.56
N LEU A 148 42.30 10.05 18.86
CA LEU A 148 41.28 9.58 19.80
C LEU A 148 40.69 8.23 19.37
N SER A 149 40.33 8.09 18.10
CA SER A 149 39.78 6.84 17.53
C SER A 149 40.73 5.66 17.71
N VAL A 150 42.00 5.83 17.35
CA VAL A 150 43.02 4.76 17.44
C VAL A 150 43.27 4.37 18.90
N ARG A 151 43.36 5.35 19.81
CA ARG A 151 43.62 5.09 21.22
C ARG A 151 42.46 4.39 21.91
N LEU A 152 41.21 4.81 21.66
CA LEU A 152 40.02 4.20 22.27
C LEU A 152 39.79 2.77 21.78
N ALA A 153 40.01 2.51 20.49
CA ALA A 153 39.97 1.16 19.93
C ALA A 153 41.04 0.25 20.58
N SER A 154 42.26 0.78 20.77
CA SER A 154 43.36 0.07 21.46
C SER A 154 43.06 -0.18 22.93
N ALA A 155 42.36 0.75 23.59
CA ALA A 155 41.87 0.62 24.96
C ALA A 155 40.68 -0.33 25.09
N ARG A 156 40.19 -0.93 23.98
CA ARG A 156 39.05 -1.85 23.95
C ARG A 156 37.77 -1.20 24.49
N CYS A 157 37.55 0.06 24.14
CA CYS A 157 36.40 0.84 24.60
C CYS A 157 35.43 1.10 23.46
N THR A 158 34.15 0.77 23.65
CA THR A 158 33.07 1.11 22.71
C THR A 158 32.58 2.52 23.04
N THR A 159 32.71 3.43 22.09
CA THR A 159 32.54 4.88 22.36
C THR A 159 31.31 5.44 21.66
N PHE A 160 30.62 6.36 22.31
CA PHE A 160 29.53 7.17 21.76
C PHE A 160 29.85 8.66 21.91
N LEU A 161 30.02 9.35 20.79
CA LEU A 161 30.18 10.79 20.74
C LEU A 161 28.81 11.41 20.47
N VAL A 162 28.29 12.19 21.41
CA VAL A 162 27.03 12.90 21.25
C VAL A 162 27.31 14.27 20.64
N THR A 163 26.76 14.57 19.47
CA THR A 163 27.00 15.85 18.78
C THR A 163 25.72 16.48 18.28
N GLU A 164 25.66 17.80 18.27
CA GLU A 164 24.55 18.53 17.66
C GLU A 164 24.94 18.96 16.25
N SER A 165 24.34 18.29 15.28
CA SER A 165 24.62 18.55 13.87
C SER A 165 23.35 18.44 13.07
N ASP A 166 23.24 19.30 12.07
CA ASP A 166 22.21 19.19 11.05
C ASP A 166 22.59 18.11 10.03
N ARG A 167 21.57 17.60 9.32
CA ARG A 167 21.71 16.52 8.34
C ARG A 167 22.77 16.79 7.27
N THR A 168 22.97 18.06 6.90
CA THR A 168 23.94 18.50 5.89
C THR A 168 25.39 18.50 6.38
N GLN A 169 25.62 18.55 7.70
CA GLN A 169 26.95 18.64 8.30
C GLN A 169 27.62 17.27 8.47
N ILE A 170 26.82 16.18 8.48
CA ILE A 170 27.29 14.80 8.65
C ILE A 170 28.32 14.40 7.58
N THR A 171 28.23 14.96 6.36
CA THR A 171 29.15 14.62 5.26
C THR A 171 30.44 15.44 5.26
N GLN A 172 30.55 16.47 6.10
CA GLN A 172 31.64 17.44 6.05
C GLN A 172 32.53 17.43 7.30
N GLY A 173 31.99 17.04 8.47
CA GLY A 173 32.74 17.00 9.73
C GLY A 173 33.82 15.90 9.76
N ALA A 174 34.98 16.22 10.36
CA ALA A 174 36.11 15.30 10.46
C ALA A 174 35.81 14.10 11.39
N GLU A 175 34.98 14.31 12.40
CA GLU A 175 34.50 13.31 13.35
C GLU A 175 33.66 12.23 12.68
N PHE A 176 32.86 12.58 11.66
CA PHE A 176 32.04 11.60 10.92
C PHE A 176 32.88 10.68 10.01
N ALA A 177 34.06 11.15 9.57
CA ALA A 177 34.94 10.35 8.73
C ALA A 177 35.52 9.14 9.49
N ILE A 178 35.90 9.34 10.76
CA ILE A 178 36.53 8.32 11.61
C ILE A 178 35.52 7.32 12.20
N ALA A 179 34.24 7.69 12.31
CA ALA A 179 33.23 6.88 12.98
C ALA A 179 33.02 5.52 12.29
N ASP A 180 32.89 4.47 13.09
CA ASP A 180 32.47 3.14 12.64
C ASP A 180 30.94 3.05 12.55
N GLY A 181 30.23 3.74 13.44
CA GLY A 181 28.78 3.89 13.46
C GLY A 181 28.35 5.36 13.48
N ILE A 182 27.38 5.74 12.67
CA ILE A 182 26.75 7.08 12.69
C ILE A 182 25.24 6.88 12.78
N PHE A 183 24.66 7.34 13.87
CA PHE A 183 23.24 7.30 14.14
C PHE A 183 22.69 8.71 14.28
N TYR A 184 21.60 9.01 13.59
CA TYR A 184 21.02 10.33 13.49
C TYR A 184 19.62 10.36 14.09
N LEU A 185 19.40 11.25 15.05
CA LEU A 185 18.11 11.48 15.69
C LEU A 185 17.56 12.83 15.24
N CYS A 186 16.40 12.83 14.59
CA CYS A 186 15.73 14.07 14.18
C CYS A 186 14.27 14.12 14.62
N MET A 187 13.74 15.34 14.63
CA MET A 187 12.31 15.59 14.74
C MET A 187 11.80 15.99 13.36
N SER A 188 10.67 15.43 12.96
CA SER A 188 9.97 15.82 11.74
C SER A 188 8.49 15.99 12.06
N LYS A 189 7.85 16.95 11.39
CA LYS A 189 6.40 17.12 11.44
C LYS A 189 5.76 16.25 10.38
N ILE A 190 5.03 15.22 10.78
CA ILE A 190 4.20 14.40 9.89
C ILE A 190 2.75 14.59 10.30
N GLY A 191 1.87 14.96 9.36
CA GLY A 191 0.45 15.16 9.64
C GLY A 191 0.13 16.24 10.68
N GLY A 192 1.05 17.19 10.91
CA GLY A 192 0.93 18.23 11.94
C GLY A 192 1.49 17.85 13.31
N GLU A 193 1.91 16.61 13.52
CA GLU A 193 2.49 16.14 14.78
C GLU A 193 4.01 16.03 14.71
N GLN A 194 4.66 16.42 15.81
CA GLN A 194 6.10 16.24 15.97
C GLN A 194 6.40 14.77 16.28
N SER A 195 7.05 14.10 15.33
CA SER A 195 7.51 12.71 15.48
C SER A 195 9.03 12.67 15.50
N ARG A 196 9.60 11.76 16.29
CA ARG A 196 11.05 11.54 16.37
C ARG A 196 11.45 10.35 15.52
N PHE A 197 12.59 10.47 14.85
CA PHE A 197 13.12 9.46 13.95
C PHE A 197 14.59 9.18 14.25
N PHE A 198 14.93 7.90 14.27
CA PHE A 198 16.27 7.33 14.38
C PHE A 198 16.67 6.80 13.01
N GLN A 199 17.84 7.18 12.51
CA GLN A 199 18.34 6.72 11.22
C GLN A 199 19.80 6.30 11.31
N ILE A 200 20.14 5.19 10.66
CA ILE A 200 21.51 4.72 10.52
C ILE A 200 22.10 5.29 9.24
N TYR A 201 23.21 6.02 9.37
CA TYR A 201 23.95 6.60 8.23
C TYR A 201 25.18 5.77 7.85
N LYS A 202 25.77 5.12 8.85
CA LYS A 202 26.97 4.30 8.71
C LYS A 202 26.95 3.28 9.82
N LEU A 203 27.22 2.02 9.49
CA LEU A 203 27.51 0.99 10.47
C LEU A 203 28.44 -0.04 9.82
N ARG A 204 29.71 -0.07 10.25
CA ARG A 204 30.68 -1.00 9.68
C ARG A 204 30.42 -2.43 10.16
N GLY A 205 30.57 -3.39 9.25
CA GLY A 205 30.49 -4.83 9.56
C GLY A 205 29.09 -5.40 9.72
N ARG A 206 28.03 -4.67 9.33
CA ARG A 206 26.63 -5.13 9.38
C ARG A 206 25.82 -4.64 8.18
N ASP A 207 24.87 -5.47 7.74
CA ASP A 207 23.79 -5.06 6.84
C ASP A 207 22.72 -4.34 7.65
N SER A 208 22.91 -3.03 7.84
CA SER A 208 21.97 -2.18 8.56
C SER A 208 20.93 -1.57 7.61
N GLN A 209 19.68 -1.48 8.04
CA GLN A 209 18.65 -0.75 7.28
C GLN A 209 18.89 0.76 7.42
N MET A 210 19.13 1.45 6.29
CA MET A 210 19.42 2.89 6.24
C MET A 210 18.15 3.77 6.30
N GLU A 211 16.98 3.17 6.50
CA GLU A 211 15.71 3.90 6.59
C GLU A 211 15.57 4.64 7.93
N ALA A 212 14.59 5.55 8.01
CA ALA A 212 14.30 6.29 9.22
C ALA A 212 13.22 5.55 10.04
N PHE A 213 13.57 5.20 11.27
CA PHE A 213 12.71 4.50 12.21
C PHE A 213 12.07 5.46 13.20
N PRO A 214 10.74 5.51 13.32
CA PRO A 214 10.11 6.32 14.35
C PRO A 214 10.47 5.81 15.74
N PHE A 215 10.49 6.69 16.74
CA PHE A 215 10.72 6.31 18.13
C PHE A 215 9.99 7.23 19.10
N THR A 216 9.74 6.73 20.31
CA THR A 216 9.19 7.51 21.43
C THR A 216 10.18 7.55 22.59
N ILE A 217 9.95 8.50 23.49
CA ILE A 217 10.63 8.60 24.77
C ILE A 217 9.53 8.67 25.84
N SER A 218 9.49 7.68 26.73
CA SER A 218 8.60 7.61 27.90
C SER A 218 9.44 7.48 29.17
N SER A 219 8.81 7.27 30.34
CA SER A 219 9.55 6.95 31.57
C SER A 219 10.43 5.71 31.44
N SER A 220 10.04 4.74 30.61
CA SER A 220 10.87 3.56 30.34
C SER A 220 12.06 3.82 29.41
N GLY A 221 12.21 5.06 28.91
CA GLY A 221 13.29 5.48 28.02
C GLY A 221 12.90 5.55 26.55
N VAL A 222 13.90 5.46 25.68
CA VAL A 222 13.76 5.39 24.23
C VAL A 222 13.25 4.02 23.83
N ARG A 223 12.29 4.00 22.90
CA ARG A 223 11.83 2.80 22.21
C ARG A 223 11.75 3.04 20.71
N ILE A 224 12.46 2.22 19.94
CA ILE A 224 12.44 2.29 18.47
C ILE A 224 11.28 1.47 17.93
N PHE A 225 10.56 1.99 16.95
CA PHE A 225 9.54 1.25 16.22
C PHE A 225 10.13 0.78 14.89
N SER A 226 10.08 -0.53 14.66
CA SER A 226 10.44 -1.11 13.36
C SER A 226 9.31 -2.03 12.91
N PRO A 227 8.46 -1.56 12.00
CA PRO A 227 7.37 -2.36 11.50
C PRO A 227 7.83 -3.62 10.75
N ALA A 228 8.95 -3.54 10.02
CA ALA A 228 9.55 -4.69 9.33
C ALA A 228 10.04 -5.78 10.30
N LEU A 229 10.55 -5.41 11.49
CA LEU A 229 11.04 -6.35 12.50
C LEU A 229 9.91 -6.94 13.34
N THR A 230 8.91 -6.12 13.67
CA THR A 230 7.63 -6.59 14.21
C THR A 230 7.05 -7.67 13.30
N LEU A 231 7.20 -7.52 11.98
CA LEU A 231 6.79 -8.51 10.99
C LEU A 231 7.80 -9.64 10.68
N ARG A 232 9.04 -9.63 11.17
CA ARG A 232 9.99 -10.74 10.91
C ARG A 232 10.11 -11.72 12.07
N ARG A 233 9.66 -11.33 13.28
CA ARG A 233 10.01 -12.01 14.52
C ARG A 233 9.50 -13.45 14.64
N GLN A 234 8.45 -13.87 13.92
CA GLN A 234 7.98 -15.26 13.96
C GLN A 234 7.37 -15.71 12.62
N ARG A 235 8.07 -16.60 11.90
CA ARG A 235 7.45 -17.53 10.96
C ARG A 235 6.94 -18.72 11.78
N SER A 236 5.69 -18.70 12.21
CA SER A 236 5.05 -19.94 12.68
C SER A 236 4.65 -20.76 11.45
N ASN A 237 5.21 -21.96 11.32
CA ASN A 237 4.67 -23.00 10.45
C ASN A 237 3.27 -23.35 10.95
N LEU A 238 2.23 -22.74 10.39
CA LEU A 238 0.85 -23.18 10.59
C LEU A 238 0.38 -23.79 9.26
N GLU A 239 0.82 -25.01 8.99
CA GLU A 239 0.02 -25.95 8.20
C GLU A 239 -1.21 -26.28 9.06
N ARG A 240 -2.28 -25.51 8.92
CA ARG A 240 -3.60 -25.86 9.46
C ARG A 240 -4.50 -26.21 8.30
N GLU A 241 -5.27 -27.29 8.45
CA GLU A 241 -6.41 -27.61 7.58
C GLU A 241 -7.26 -26.35 7.39
N GLU A 242 -7.69 -26.08 6.15
CA GLU A 242 -8.47 -24.89 5.79
C GLU A 242 -9.83 -24.88 6.51
N GLN A 243 -9.84 -24.37 7.75
CA GLN A 243 -11.06 -24.14 8.52
C GLN A 243 -11.59 -22.73 8.21
N CYS A 244 -12.87 -22.65 7.84
CA CYS A 244 -13.60 -21.40 7.70
C CYS A 244 -14.28 -21.02 9.01
N LEU A 245 -14.27 -19.73 9.32
CA LEU A 245 -15.01 -19.11 10.42
C LEU A 245 -16.34 -18.59 9.88
N HIS A 246 -17.44 -19.09 10.43
CA HIS A 246 -18.77 -18.55 10.16
C HIS A 246 -18.91 -17.17 10.81
N THR A 247 -19.30 -16.17 10.01
CA THR A 247 -19.50 -14.79 10.47
C THR A 247 -20.59 -14.73 11.52
N GLY A 248 -21.60 -15.59 11.43
CA GLY A 248 -22.76 -15.55 12.32
C GLY A 248 -23.74 -14.43 11.99
N ILE A 249 -23.61 -13.84 10.80
CA ILE A 249 -24.55 -12.87 10.25
C ILE A 249 -25.48 -13.61 9.29
N SER A 250 -26.78 -13.57 9.57
CA SER A 250 -27.79 -14.30 8.80
C SER A 250 -27.72 -13.92 7.32
N GLY A 251 -27.69 -14.92 6.45
CA GLY A 251 -27.61 -14.75 5.00
C GLY A 251 -26.23 -14.37 4.45
N LEU A 252 -25.27 -13.94 5.28
CA LEU A 252 -23.91 -13.64 4.82
C LEU A 252 -23.06 -14.92 4.65
N ASP A 253 -23.14 -15.86 5.58
CA ASP A 253 -22.38 -17.12 5.48
C ASP A 253 -22.68 -17.94 4.21
N PRO A 254 -23.94 -18.00 3.71
CA PRO A 254 -24.24 -18.53 2.39
C PRO A 254 -23.60 -17.76 1.24
N LEU A 255 -23.55 -16.42 1.29
CA LEU A 255 -22.84 -15.61 0.28
C LEU A 255 -21.34 -15.88 0.29
N LEU A 256 -20.77 -16.22 1.45
CA LEU A 256 -19.37 -16.60 1.62
C LEU A 256 -19.14 -18.11 1.46
N LYS A 257 -20.13 -18.87 0.97
CA LYS A 257 -20.06 -20.33 0.73
C LYS A 257 -19.47 -21.14 1.90
N GLY A 258 -19.79 -20.76 3.14
CA GLY A 258 -19.32 -21.46 4.34
C GLY A 258 -18.44 -20.64 5.27
N GLY A 259 -18.23 -19.35 4.99
CA GLY A 259 -17.60 -18.40 5.92
C GLY A 259 -16.24 -17.91 5.45
N ILE A 260 -15.47 -17.33 6.37
CA ILE A 260 -14.20 -16.65 6.08
C ILE A 260 -13.04 -17.56 6.50
N PRO A 261 -12.09 -17.90 5.61
CA PRO A 261 -10.94 -18.70 6.01
C PRO A 261 -10.19 -18.08 7.20
N LEU A 262 -9.73 -18.91 8.13
CA LEU A 262 -8.91 -18.43 9.25
C LEU A 262 -7.61 -17.78 8.75
N GLY A 263 -7.09 -16.84 9.53
CA GLY A 263 -5.90 -16.06 9.17
C GLY A 263 -6.17 -15.09 8.03
N ARG A 264 -7.38 -14.57 7.86
CA ARG A 264 -7.72 -13.61 6.79
C ARG A 264 -8.13 -12.27 7.35
N SER A 265 -7.77 -11.22 6.61
CA SER A 265 -8.15 -9.84 6.90
C SER A 265 -9.18 -9.34 5.88
N ILE A 266 -10.24 -8.73 6.37
CA ILE A 266 -11.39 -8.28 5.58
C ILE A 266 -11.57 -6.78 5.80
N ILE A 267 -11.59 -6.01 4.71
CA ILE A 267 -12.05 -4.62 4.79
C ILE A 267 -13.58 -4.62 4.80
N LEU A 268 -14.19 -4.00 5.80
CA LEU A 268 -15.62 -3.67 5.81
C LEU A 268 -15.78 -2.19 5.53
N SER A 269 -16.24 -1.87 4.33
CA SER A 269 -16.37 -0.48 3.88
C SER A 269 -17.82 -0.03 3.80
N GLY A 270 -18.06 1.27 3.90
CA GLY A 270 -19.39 1.85 3.68
C GLY A 270 -19.49 3.30 4.09
N VAL A 271 -20.46 4.02 3.52
CA VAL A 271 -20.77 5.40 3.94
C VAL A 271 -21.28 5.43 5.39
N SER A 272 -21.27 6.60 6.02
CA SER A 272 -21.80 6.75 7.39
C SER A 272 -23.26 6.30 7.48
N GLY A 273 -23.61 5.58 8.55
CA GLY A 273 -24.98 5.09 8.81
C GLY A 273 -25.40 3.81 8.07
N THR A 274 -24.48 3.11 7.40
CA THR A 274 -24.74 1.81 6.75
C THR A 274 -24.75 0.62 7.70
N GLY A 275 -24.27 0.76 8.94
CA GLY A 275 -24.28 -0.29 9.96
C GLY A 275 -22.93 -0.98 10.21
N LYS A 276 -21.80 -0.38 9.83
CA LYS A 276 -20.45 -0.97 9.98
C LYS A 276 -20.11 -1.37 11.42
N THR A 277 -20.28 -0.47 12.38
CA THR A 277 -20.04 -0.77 13.82
C THR A 277 -20.98 -1.87 14.33
N THR A 278 -22.25 -1.85 13.92
CA THR A 278 -23.23 -2.91 14.26
C THR A 278 -22.79 -4.27 13.70
N PHE A 279 -22.29 -4.31 12.46
CA PHE A 279 -21.73 -5.52 11.86
C PHE A 279 -20.55 -6.04 12.67
N GLY A 280 -19.60 -5.17 13.05
CA GLY A 280 -18.45 -5.54 13.87
C GLY A 280 -18.86 -6.10 15.24
N LEU A 281 -19.84 -5.48 15.90
CA LEU A 281 -20.38 -5.96 17.18
C LEU A 281 -21.07 -7.32 17.04
N GLN A 282 -21.91 -7.50 16.02
CA GLN A 282 -22.56 -8.79 15.76
C GLN A 282 -21.55 -9.90 15.47
N PHE A 283 -20.52 -9.58 14.68
CA PHE A 283 -19.42 -10.49 14.42
C PHE A 283 -18.72 -10.90 15.72
N LEU A 284 -18.45 -9.98 16.65
CA LEU A 284 -17.81 -10.32 17.92
C LEU A 284 -18.72 -11.11 18.85
N ILE A 285 -19.97 -10.70 19.02
CA ILE A 285 -20.89 -11.31 19.99
C ILE A 285 -21.29 -12.73 19.57
N THR A 286 -21.50 -12.99 18.27
CA THR A 286 -21.76 -14.35 17.79
C THR A 286 -20.53 -15.24 18.00
N GLY A 287 -19.32 -14.70 17.89
CA GLY A 287 -18.11 -15.42 18.26
C GLY A 287 -18.06 -15.74 19.75
N ALA A 288 -18.30 -14.75 20.60
CA ALA A 288 -18.27 -14.91 22.05
C ALA A 288 -19.31 -15.94 22.54
N ALA A 289 -20.51 -15.96 21.94
CA ALA A 289 -21.54 -16.97 22.19
C ALA A 289 -21.09 -18.39 21.80
N ASN A 290 -20.18 -18.53 20.84
CA ASN A 290 -19.54 -19.78 20.44
C ASN A 290 -18.19 -20.02 21.15
N ASN A 291 -17.91 -19.28 22.24
CA ASN A 291 -16.66 -19.36 23.01
C ASN A 291 -15.40 -19.02 22.20
N GLU A 292 -15.55 -18.17 21.17
CA GLU A 292 -14.45 -17.65 20.37
C GLU A 292 -14.01 -16.28 20.92
N ARG A 293 -12.71 -16.14 21.22
CA ARG A 293 -12.17 -14.88 21.76
C ARG A 293 -12.28 -13.74 20.76
N GLY A 294 -12.87 -12.63 21.18
CA GLY A 294 -13.08 -11.42 20.39
C GLY A 294 -12.29 -10.23 20.93
N LEU A 295 -11.62 -9.48 20.05
CA LEU A 295 -10.91 -8.25 20.40
C LEU A 295 -11.35 -7.10 19.49
N LEU A 296 -11.80 -6.01 20.10
CA LEU A 296 -12.18 -4.77 19.42
C LEU A 296 -11.22 -3.65 19.80
N PHE A 297 -10.59 -3.02 18.81
CA PHE A 297 -9.97 -1.70 18.96
C PHE A 297 -10.91 -0.66 18.35
N SER A 298 -11.42 0.27 19.18
CA SER A 298 -12.27 1.37 18.72
C SER A 298 -11.56 2.71 18.87
N PHE A 299 -11.61 3.50 17.80
CA PHE A 299 -11.08 4.87 17.72
C PHE A 299 -12.19 5.92 17.65
N GLU A 300 -13.45 5.51 17.50
CA GLU A 300 -14.59 6.40 17.35
C GLU A 300 -15.57 6.31 18.53
N GLU A 301 -15.84 5.09 18.99
CA GLU A 301 -16.90 4.84 19.97
C GLU A 301 -16.34 4.31 21.29
N THR A 302 -16.69 5.02 22.38
CA THR A 302 -16.37 4.58 23.75
C THR A 302 -17.04 3.24 24.06
N ALA A 303 -16.47 2.46 24.98
CA ALA A 303 -17.07 1.21 25.46
C ALA A 303 -18.53 1.39 25.89
N ASP A 304 -18.87 2.45 26.64
CA ASP A 304 -20.24 2.76 27.09
C ASP A 304 -21.27 2.91 25.95
N ARG A 305 -20.85 3.51 24.82
CA ARG A 305 -21.71 3.64 23.64
C ARG A 305 -21.87 2.32 22.91
N LEU A 306 -20.82 1.52 22.85
CA LEU A 306 -20.87 0.17 22.28
C LEU A 306 -21.77 -0.75 23.11
N TYR A 307 -21.71 -0.68 24.45
CA TYR A 307 -22.63 -1.39 25.34
C TYR A 307 -24.10 -1.00 25.08
N LYS A 308 -24.39 0.30 24.99
CA LYS A 308 -25.75 0.78 24.69
C LYS A 308 -26.24 0.34 23.32
N THR A 309 -25.35 0.37 22.33
CA THR A 309 -25.66 -0.08 20.96
C THR A 309 -25.98 -1.57 20.96
N ALA A 310 -25.16 -2.39 21.62
CA ALA A 310 -25.37 -3.83 21.74
C ALA A 310 -26.68 -4.16 22.48
N ALA A 311 -26.95 -3.48 23.60
CA ALA A 311 -28.17 -3.66 24.38
C ALA A 311 -29.45 -3.34 23.56
N GLY A 312 -29.37 -2.40 22.62
CA GLY A 312 -30.47 -2.08 21.70
C GLY A 312 -30.88 -3.24 20.78
N PHE A 313 -29.98 -4.20 20.53
CA PHE A 313 -30.25 -5.43 19.78
C PHE A 313 -30.51 -6.64 20.69
N GLY A 314 -30.60 -6.42 22.00
CA GLY A 314 -30.72 -7.49 23.00
C GLY A 314 -29.41 -8.25 23.26
N TRP A 315 -28.26 -7.69 22.86
CA TRP A 315 -26.95 -8.30 23.11
C TRP A 315 -26.36 -7.80 24.42
N ASP A 316 -26.09 -8.71 25.35
CA ASP A 316 -25.37 -8.41 26.59
C ASP A 316 -23.89 -8.77 26.47
N LEU A 317 -23.02 -7.75 26.44
CA LEU A 317 -21.57 -7.92 26.33
C LEU A 317 -20.90 -8.21 27.69
N ALA A 318 -21.53 -7.84 28.80
CA ALA A 318 -20.90 -7.85 30.13
C ALA A 318 -20.42 -9.25 30.57
N PRO A 319 -21.19 -10.34 30.35
CA PRO A 319 -20.74 -11.69 30.72
C PRO A 319 -19.45 -12.10 30.00
N TYR A 320 -19.33 -11.79 28.71
CA TYR A 320 -18.19 -12.18 27.90
C TYR A 320 -16.92 -11.40 28.24
N ILE A 321 -17.08 -10.15 28.70
CA ILE A 321 -15.96 -9.33 29.18
C ILE A 321 -15.50 -9.79 30.55
N ALA A 322 -16.44 -10.10 31.46
CA ALA A 322 -16.11 -10.65 32.77
C ALA A 322 -15.40 -12.02 32.70
N GLN A 323 -15.70 -12.81 31.66
CA GLN A 323 -15.07 -14.11 31.40
C GLN A 323 -13.77 -14.00 30.56
N ASP A 324 -13.34 -12.80 30.20
CA ASP A 324 -12.17 -12.55 29.34
C ASP A 324 -12.27 -13.25 27.95
N ILE A 325 -13.50 -13.43 27.45
CA ILE A 325 -13.79 -13.91 26.09
C ILE A 325 -13.85 -12.74 25.11
N LEU A 326 -14.32 -11.57 25.54
CA LEU A 326 -14.39 -10.34 24.75
C LEU A 326 -13.56 -9.24 25.41
N ARG A 327 -12.71 -8.56 24.64
CA ARG A 327 -11.99 -7.35 25.08
C ARG A 327 -12.30 -6.17 24.16
N ILE A 328 -12.56 -5.01 24.74
CA ILE A 328 -12.79 -3.75 24.02
C ILE A 328 -11.74 -2.75 24.49
N VAL A 329 -10.93 -2.25 23.56
CA VAL A 329 -9.92 -1.21 23.79
C VAL A 329 -10.39 0.04 23.07
N PHE A 330 -10.58 1.12 23.82
CA PHE A 330 -10.92 2.43 23.25
C PHE A 330 -9.71 3.36 23.31
N VAL A 331 -9.36 3.96 22.17
CA VAL A 331 -8.30 4.95 22.05
C VAL A 331 -8.89 6.23 21.46
N PRO A 332 -8.93 7.35 22.20
CA PRO A 332 -9.41 8.63 21.67
C PRO A 332 -8.64 9.06 20.42
N GLN A 333 -9.32 9.64 19.43
CA GLN A 333 -8.69 10.09 18.18
C GLN A 333 -7.50 11.04 18.39
N THR A 334 -7.57 11.88 19.42
CA THR A 334 -6.51 12.82 19.83
C THR A 334 -5.23 12.13 20.27
N ASP A 335 -5.34 10.89 20.75
CA ASP A 335 -4.25 10.15 21.38
C ASP A 335 -3.63 9.13 20.41
N ILE A 336 -4.13 9.06 19.18
CA ILE A 336 -3.60 8.16 18.15
C ILE A 336 -2.22 8.62 17.74
N ARG A 337 -1.22 7.86 18.19
CA ARG A 337 0.17 7.87 17.72
C ARG A 337 0.41 6.58 16.96
N LEU A 338 0.41 6.67 15.64
CA LEU A 338 0.30 5.54 14.71
C LEU A 338 1.19 4.33 15.07
N GLU A 339 2.48 4.56 15.29
CA GLU A 339 3.45 3.49 15.54
C GLU A 339 3.31 2.88 16.94
N GLU A 340 3.07 3.73 17.94
CA GLU A 340 2.81 3.29 19.32
C GLU A 340 1.52 2.44 19.38
N GLN A 341 0.49 2.86 18.66
CA GLN A 341 -0.77 2.12 18.62
C GLN A 341 -0.69 0.83 17.81
N LEU A 342 0.07 0.78 16.71
CA LEU A 342 0.37 -0.46 16.00
C LEU A 342 1.02 -1.48 16.92
N GLU A 343 1.96 -1.04 17.75
CA GLU A 343 2.64 -1.91 18.71
C GLU A 343 1.72 -2.36 19.85
N ASN A 344 0.90 -1.45 20.40
CA ASN A 344 -0.13 -1.82 21.38
C ASN A 344 -1.10 -2.88 20.82
N ILE A 345 -1.46 -2.78 19.53
CA ILE A 345 -2.28 -3.79 18.84
C ILE A 345 -1.54 -5.12 18.76
N VAL A 346 -0.24 -5.12 18.38
CA VAL A 346 0.59 -6.33 18.34
C VAL A 346 0.62 -7.00 19.71
N GLU A 347 0.95 -6.26 20.76
CA GLU A 347 1.06 -6.79 22.12
C GLU A 347 -0.30 -7.31 22.63
N ALA A 348 -1.40 -6.59 22.35
CA ALA A 348 -2.75 -7.02 22.73
C ALA A 348 -3.17 -8.31 22.00
N VAL A 349 -2.92 -8.38 20.69
CA VAL A 349 -3.25 -9.54 19.85
C VAL A 349 -2.41 -10.75 20.24
N GLU A 350 -1.11 -10.58 20.49
CA GLU A 350 -0.20 -11.64 20.91
C GLU A 350 -0.56 -12.20 22.30
N ASN A 351 -0.87 -11.34 23.26
CA ASN A 351 -1.21 -11.76 24.62
C ASN A 351 -2.61 -12.40 24.71
N PHE A 352 -3.56 -11.90 23.92
CA PHE A 352 -4.96 -12.34 24.01
C PHE A 352 -5.29 -13.52 23.07
N GLN A 353 -4.60 -13.62 21.94
CA GLN A 353 -4.83 -14.60 20.88
C GLN A 353 -6.31 -14.63 20.40
N PRO A 354 -6.86 -13.50 19.88
CA PRO A 354 -8.24 -13.44 19.43
C PRO A 354 -8.49 -14.31 18.19
N ARG A 355 -9.63 -15.02 18.18
CA ARG A 355 -10.15 -15.68 16.98
C ARG A 355 -10.90 -14.71 16.07
N ARG A 356 -11.47 -13.64 16.65
CA ARG A 356 -12.12 -12.53 15.94
C ARG A 356 -11.50 -11.20 16.35
N PHE A 357 -10.96 -10.46 15.40
CA PHE A 357 -10.38 -9.13 15.62
C PHE A 357 -11.16 -8.08 14.83
N VAL A 358 -11.52 -6.97 15.46
CA VAL A 358 -12.19 -5.84 14.80
C VAL A 358 -11.42 -4.55 15.11
N LEU A 359 -11.20 -3.75 14.07
CA LEU A 359 -10.60 -2.42 14.18
C LEU A 359 -11.59 -1.38 13.62
N ASP A 360 -12.15 -0.55 14.49
CA ASP A 360 -13.21 0.43 14.18
C ASP A 360 -12.80 1.87 14.51
N SER A 361 -12.26 2.65 13.57
CA SER A 361 -12.09 2.34 12.15
C SER A 361 -10.64 2.54 11.68
N LEU A 362 -10.27 1.80 10.63
CA LEU A 362 -9.00 1.92 9.90
C LEU A 362 -8.85 3.32 9.31
N SER A 363 -9.98 3.91 8.90
CA SER A 363 -10.03 5.29 8.40
C SER A 363 -9.56 6.30 9.45
N VAL A 364 -10.01 6.14 10.69
CA VAL A 364 -9.56 6.97 11.81
C VAL A 364 -8.16 6.58 12.26
N PHE A 365 -7.78 5.31 12.21
CA PHE A 365 -6.41 4.91 12.55
C PHE A 365 -5.35 5.57 11.65
N LEU A 366 -5.64 5.71 10.36
CA LEU A 366 -4.72 6.24 9.35
C LEU A 366 -4.94 7.72 9.02
N TYR A 367 -5.81 8.44 9.73
CA TYR A 367 -6.25 9.78 9.33
C TYR A 367 -5.13 10.83 9.24
N LYS A 368 -4.05 10.67 10.00
CA LYS A 368 -2.86 11.55 9.99
C LYS A 368 -1.82 11.16 8.92
N VAL A 369 -2.03 10.06 8.21
CA VAL A 369 -1.13 9.57 7.16
C VAL A 369 -1.56 10.18 5.84
N ASN A 370 -0.68 10.99 5.23
CA ASN A 370 -1.00 11.76 4.04
C ASN A 370 -0.55 11.10 2.73
N ASP A 371 0.28 10.06 2.79
CA ASP A 371 0.77 9.34 1.63
C ASP A 371 0.20 7.91 1.54
N SER A 372 -0.16 7.51 0.33
CA SER A 372 -0.78 6.23 0.06
C SER A 372 0.16 5.03 0.27
N ALA A 373 1.48 5.24 0.15
CA ALA A 373 2.48 4.20 0.37
C ALA A 373 2.51 3.78 1.84
N THR A 374 2.55 4.74 2.78
CA THR A 374 2.53 4.47 4.22
C THR A 374 1.18 3.92 4.65
N GLN A 375 0.06 4.43 4.13
CA GLN A 375 -1.27 3.86 4.39
C GLN A 375 -1.33 2.38 3.98
N ARG A 376 -0.78 2.06 2.81
CA ARG A 376 -0.67 0.69 2.30
C ARG A 376 0.22 -0.16 3.22
N GLU A 377 1.38 0.35 3.60
CA GLU A 377 2.31 -0.34 4.49
C GLU A 377 1.67 -0.67 5.86
N LYS A 378 1.00 0.30 6.50
CA LYS A 378 0.35 0.11 7.81
C LYS A 378 -0.84 -0.82 7.74
N THR A 379 -1.64 -0.73 6.69
CA THR A 379 -2.75 -1.67 6.47
C THR A 379 -2.23 -3.10 6.28
N PHE A 380 -1.12 -3.29 5.57
CA PHE A 380 -0.47 -4.59 5.43
C PHE A 380 0.05 -5.14 6.76
N GLN A 381 0.58 -4.28 7.64
CA GLN A 381 1.00 -4.67 8.98
C GLN A 381 -0.18 -5.18 9.82
N LEU A 382 -1.29 -4.44 9.85
CA LEU A 382 -2.51 -4.85 10.55
C LEU A 382 -3.05 -6.19 10.03
N ALA A 383 -3.11 -6.35 8.70
CA ALA A 383 -3.51 -7.62 8.08
C ALA A 383 -2.60 -8.79 8.51
N THR A 384 -1.28 -8.55 8.56
CA THR A 384 -0.30 -9.58 8.92
C THR A 384 -0.36 -9.95 10.40
N ILE A 385 -0.66 -9.00 11.30
CA ILE A 385 -0.83 -9.26 12.73
C ILE A 385 -1.96 -10.28 12.96
N VAL A 386 -3.09 -10.09 12.29
CA VAL A 386 -4.24 -11.01 12.34
C VAL A 386 -3.90 -12.39 11.75
N GLN A 387 -3.23 -12.40 10.59
CA GLN A 387 -2.79 -13.63 9.92
C GLN A 387 -1.96 -14.52 10.86
N ARG A 388 -1.11 -13.93 11.72
CA ARG A 388 -0.24 -14.69 12.63
C ARG A 388 -0.94 -15.40 13.75
N VAL A 389 -1.91 -14.73 14.37
CA VAL A 389 -2.72 -15.36 15.42
C VAL A 389 -3.66 -16.42 14.84
N GLY A 390 -3.87 -16.40 13.51
CA GLY A 390 -4.72 -17.36 12.82
C GLY A 390 -6.20 -17.10 13.05
N GLY A 391 -6.57 -15.89 13.47
CA GLY A 391 -7.96 -15.42 13.59
C GLY A 391 -8.47 -14.77 12.30
N VAL A 392 -9.70 -14.26 12.33
CA VAL A 392 -10.26 -13.42 11.25
C VAL A 392 -10.30 -11.96 11.71
N GLY A 393 -9.78 -11.07 10.88
CA GLY A 393 -9.69 -9.64 11.15
C GLY A 393 -10.66 -8.86 10.29
N LEU A 394 -11.46 -7.99 10.90
CA LEU A 394 -12.36 -7.06 10.26
C LEU A 394 -11.84 -5.64 10.46
N LEU A 395 -11.32 -5.03 9.40
CA LEU A 395 -10.82 -3.66 9.42
C LEU A 395 -11.90 -2.76 8.82
N ILE A 396 -12.55 -1.95 9.66
CA ILE A 396 -13.67 -1.11 9.24
C ILE A 396 -13.14 0.16 8.56
N SER A 397 -13.64 0.50 7.38
CA SER A 397 -13.28 1.72 6.67
C SER A 397 -14.53 2.51 6.25
N ASP A 398 -14.43 3.83 6.22
CA ASP A 398 -15.46 4.70 5.68
C ASP A 398 -15.29 4.88 4.16
N ILE A 399 -16.41 5.10 3.48
CA ILE A 399 -16.44 5.61 2.10
C ILE A 399 -16.96 7.05 2.16
N PRO A 400 -16.23 8.05 1.61
CA PRO A 400 -16.76 9.41 1.48
C PRO A 400 -18.09 9.41 0.72
N ALA A 401 -19.12 10.09 1.25
CA ALA A 401 -20.47 10.05 0.69
C ALA A 401 -20.57 10.55 -0.77
N GLU A 402 -19.63 11.40 -1.19
CA GLU A 402 -19.56 11.99 -2.53
C GLU A 402 -18.87 11.08 -3.56
N GLU A 403 -18.19 10.02 -3.12
CA GLU A 403 -17.33 9.17 -3.96
C GLU A 403 -17.93 7.76 -4.12
N LYS A 404 -19.01 7.66 -4.92
CA LYS A 404 -19.85 6.45 -5.06
C LYS A 404 -19.12 5.18 -5.51
N TYR A 405 -17.94 5.28 -6.13
CA TYR A 405 -17.20 4.14 -6.69
C TYR A 405 -15.94 3.76 -5.89
N ARG A 406 -15.69 4.45 -4.78
CA ARG A 406 -14.54 4.13 -3.93
C ARG A 406 -14.89 2.98 -3.00
N LEU A 407 -13.95 2.05 -2.83
CA LEU A 407 -14.15 0.84 -2.02
C LEU A 407 -13.71 1.00 -0.58
N SER A 408 -13.03 2.10 -0.22
CA SER A 408 -12.41 2.36 1.07
C SER A 408 -12.07 3.85 1.19
N ARG A 409 -11.54 4.31 2.33
CA ARG A 409 -11.32 5.76 2.54
C ARG A 409 -10.13 6.25 1.73
N PHE A 410 -9.10 5.43 1.57
CA PHE A 410 -7.84 5.80 0.94
C PHE A 410 -7.62 5.13 -0.43
N GLY A 411 -8.35 4.06 -0.77
CA GLY A 411 -8.27 3.37 -2.07
C GLY A 411 -7.04 2.45 -2.20
N VAL A 412 -6.38 2.13 -1.08
CA VAL A 412 -5.25 1.20 -1.03
C VAL A 412 -5.54 -0.01 -0.16
N GLU A 413 -6.51 0.11 0.76
CA GLU A 413 -6.86 -0.86 1.78
C GLU A 413 -7.31 -2.20 1.17
N GLU A 414 -8.15 -2.14 0.13
CA GLU A 414 -8.74 -3.28 -0.57
C GLU A 414 -7.71 -4.09 -1.39
N THR A 415 -6.58 -3.47 -1.77
CA THR A 415 -5.53 -4.15 -2.53
C THR A 415 -4.76 -5.13 -1.65
N ILE A 416 -4.67 -4.81 -0.36
CA ILE A 416 -3.92 -5.56 0.65
C ILE A 416 -4.77 -6.69 1.21
N ALA A 417 -5.98 -6.35 1.67
CA ALA A 417 -6.82 -7.29 2.40
C ALA A 417 -7.16 -8.53 1.57
N ASP A 418 -7.37 -9.63 2.28
CA ASP A 418 -7.78 -10.90 1.69
C ASP A 418 -9.20 -10.81 1.13
N GLY A 419 -10.09 -10.04 1.77
CA GLY A 419 -11.43 -9.77 1.28
C GLY A 419 -11.89 -8.34 1.50
N THR A 420 -12.93 -7.97 0.78
CA THR A 420 -13.59 -6.66 0.87
C THR A 420 -15.10 -6.85 0.83
N ILE A 421 -15.79 -6.35 1.86
CA ILE A 421 -17.24 -6.31 1.97
C ILE A 421 -17.67 -4.84 1.97
N VAL A 422 -18.60 -4.48 1.08
CA VAL A 422 -19.06 -3.10 0.90
C VAL A 422 -20.51 -2.98 1.32
N LEU A 423 -20.78 -2.06 2.26
CA LEU A 423 -22.11 -1.65 2.67
C LEU A 423 -22.47 -0.34 1.95
N SER A 424 -23.59 -0.34 1.23
CA SER A 424 -24.09 0.82 0.50
C SER A 424 -25.52 1.15 0.90
N THR A 425 -25.95 2.40 0.64
CA THR A 425 -27.34 2.82 0.81
C THR A 425 -27.86 3.47 -0.45
N GLU A 426 -29.11 3.21 -0.79
CA GLU A 426 -29.84 3.95 -1.82
C GLU A 426 -31.07 4.62 -1.22
N VAL A 427 -31.42 5.77 -1.77
CA VAL A 427 -32.63 6.50 -1.38
C VAL A 427 -33.69 6.25 -2.45
N THR A 428 -34.73 5.52 -2.09
CA THR A 428 -35.90 5.28 -2.95
C THR A 428 -37.09 6.01 -2.35
N GLY A 429 -37.41 7.18 -2.92
CA GLY A 429 -38.44 8.08 -2.39
C GLY A 429 -38.05 8.62 -1.00
N LYS A 430 -38.81 8.27 0.04
CA LYS A 430 -38.53 8.64 1.45
C LYS A 430 -37.82 7.54 2.24
N ARG A 431 -37.57 6.38 1.63
CA ARG A 431 -36.95 5.22 2.29
C ARG A 431 -35.48 5.15 1.92
N ARG A 432 -34.64 4.82 2.90
CA ARG A 432 -33.23 4.49 2.69
C ARG A 432 -33.06 2.98 2.80
N ASP A 433 -32.77 2.34 1.68
CA ASP A 433 -32.51 0.90 1.63
C ASP A 433 -31.00 0.65 1.71
N ARG A 434 -30.61 -0.39 2.46
CA ARG A 434 -29.21 -0.77 2.66
C ARG A 434 -28.90 -2.03 1.86
N TYR A 435 -27.68 -2.12 1.37
CA TYR A 435 -27.19 -3.25 0.61
C TYR A 435 -25.81 -3.65 1.09
N ILE A 436 -25.48 -4.91 0.89
CA ILE A 436 -24.17 -5.52 1.15
C ILE A 436 -23.69 -6.21 -0.12
N GLU A 437 -22.40 -6.12 -0.40
CA GLU A 437 -21.74 -6.80 -1.50
C GLU A 437 -20.43 -7.39 -1.00
N VAL A 438 -20.22 -8.67 -1.24
CA VAL A 438 -18.89 -9.27 -1.12
C VAL A 438 -18.16 -8.93 -2.41
N PHE A 439 -17.30 -7.90 -2.36
CA PHE A 439 -16.60 -7.39 -3.55
C PHE A 439 -15.45 -8.32 -3.94
N LYS A 440 -14.74 -8.85 -2.94
CA LYS A 440 -13.55 -9.68 -3.11
C LYS A 440 -13.42 -10.66 -1.94
N MET A 441 -13.05 -11.91 -2.23
CA MET A 441 -12.52 -12.87 -1.24
C MET A 441 -11.39 -13.68 -1.90
N ARG A 442 -10.19 -13.65 -1.31
CA ARG A 442 -9.05 -14.47 -1.76
C ARG A 442 -9.12 -15.84 -1.12
N ALA A 443 -8.78 -16.87 -1.91
CA ALA A 443 -8.73 -18.27 -1.47
C ALA A 443 -10.06 -18.80 -0.91
N ALA A 444 -11.18 -18.14 -1.21
CA ALA A 444 -12.53 -18.58 -0.89
C ALA A 444 -13.47 -18.15 -2.03
N ASP A 445 -14.39 -19.04 -2.37
CA ASP A 445 -15.44 -18.78 -3.34
C ASP A 445 -16.59 -18.01 -2.66
N TYR A 446 -17.29 -17.16 -3.40
CA TYR A 446 -18.38 -16.34 -2.88
C TYR A 446 -19.44 -16.05 -3.96
N ILE A 447 -20.60 -15.59 -3.54
CA ILE A 447 -21.67 -15.11 -4.41
C ILE A 447 -21.49 -13.60 -4.57
N SER A 448 -21.20 -13.16 -5.79
CA SER A 448 -21.02 -11.74 -6.11
C SER A 448 -22.36 -11.06 -6.35
N GLY A 449 -22.34 -9.72 -6.29
CA GLY A 449 -23.51 -8.87 -6.49
C GLY A 449 -24.01 -8.20 -5.22
N ARG A 450 -24.97 -7.29 -5.41
CA ARG A 450 -25.55 -6.51 -4.32
C ARG A 450 -26.78 -7.22 -3.75
N HIS A 451 -26.72 -7.50 -2.45
CA HIS A 451 -27.78 -8.14 -1.69
C HIS A 451 -28.39 -7.15 -0.73
N ARG A 452 -29.71 -7.24 -0.51
CA ARG A 452 -30.39 -6.32 0.39
C ARG A 452 -30.03 -6.65 1.84
N LEU A 453 -29.74 -5.63 2.63
CA LEU A 453 -29.39 -5.74 4.04
C LEU A 453 -30.48 -5.05 4.88
N GLU A 454 -30.94 -5.73 5.93
CA GLU A 454 -31.85 -5.17 6.91
C GLU A 454 -31.20 -5.16 8.30
N ILE A 455 -31.45 -4.10 9.07
CA ILE A 455 -31.05 -4.01 10.48
C ILE A 455 -32.34 -4.17 11.28
N THR A 456 -32.52 -5.36 11.85
CA THR A 456 -33.69 -5.77 12.65
C THR A 456 -33.41 -5.55 14.14
N PRO A 457 -34.40 -5.69 15.03
CA PRO A 457 -34.17 -5.66 16.48
C PRO A 457 -33.21 -6.75 16.99
N HIS A 458 -32.85 -7.74 16.17
CA HIS A 458 -31.95 -8.83 16.52
C HIS A 458 -30.57 -8.72 15.85
N GLY A 459 -30.34 -7.68 15.03
CA GLY A 459 -29.07 -7.44 14.34
C GLY A 459 -29.22 -7.26 12.83
N ILE A 460 -28.12 -7.49 12.12
CA ILE A 460 -28.04 -7.47 10.67
C ILE A 460 -28.49 -8.81 10.10
N GLU A 461 -29.35 -8.73 9.08
CA GLU A 461 -29.80 -9.85 8.25
C GLU A 461 -29.61 -9.50 6.77
N VAL A 462 -29.05 -10.45 6.01
CA VAL A 462 -28.81 -10.31 4.57
C VAL A 462 -29.85 -11.14 3.81
N LEU A 463 -30.62 -10.47 2.97
CA LEU A 463 -31.58 -11.10 2.09
C LEU A 463 -30.87 -11.57 0.82
N TYR A 464 -30.70 -12.89 0.70
CA TYR A 464 -30.15 -13.53 -0.48
C TYR A 464 -31.24 -14.36 -1.18
N LEU A 465 -31.32 -14.29 -2.51
CA LEU A 465 -32.21 -15.14 -3.29
C LEU A 465 -31.49 -16.48 -3.54
N GLY A 466 -31.84 -17.50 -2.74
CA GLY A 466 -31.36 -18.86 -2.96
C GLY A 466 -31.95 -19.47 -4.23
N GLY A 467 -31.12 -19.71 -5.24
CA GLY A 467 -31.33 -20.66 -6.34
C GLY A 467 -32.44 -20.35 -7.34
N GLN A 468 -32.06 -19.86 -8.52
CA GLN A 468 -32.72 -20.22 -9.78
C GLN A 468 -31.66 -20.54 -10.83
N THR A 469 -31.56 -21.82 -11.19
CA THR A 469 -31.01 -22.28 -12.48
C THR A 469 -31.69 -21.49 -13.60
N ALA A 470 -30.92 -20.78 -14.42
CA ALA A 470 -31.45 -19.98 -15.52
C ALA A 470 -32.20 -20.87 -16.53
N PRO A 471 -33.43 -20.53 -16.94
CA PRO A 471 -34.15 -21.27 -17.97
C PRO A 471 -33.56 -20.96 -19.35
N SER A 472 -33.49 -22.02 -20.16
CA SER A 472 -33.26 -21.98 -21.61
C SER A 472 -34.40 -21.27 -22.34
N SER A 473 -34.09 -20.30 -23.21
CA SER A 473 -34.99 -19.91 -24.30
C SER A 473 -34.21 -19.44 -25.53
N GLU A 474 -34.51 -20.08 -26.67
CA GLU A 474 -33.95 -19.86 -27.99
C GLU A 474 -34.45 -18.58 -28.69
N LEU A 475 -33.48 -17.82 -29.25
CA LEU A 475 -33.40 -17.19 -30.58
C LEU A 475 -34.66 -16.58 -31.25
N THR A 476 -34.69 -15.25 -31.46
CA THR A 476 -34.29 -14.57 -32.74
C THR A 476 -34.77 -13.11 -32.87
N THR A 477 -33.82 -12.17 -32.86
CA THR A 477 -33.65 -10.99 -33.77
C THR A 477 -32.20 -10.47 -33.52
N PRO A 478 -31.44 -9.96 -34.51
CA PRO A 478 -30.02 -9.66 -34.30
C PRO A 478 -29.84 -8.57 -33.22
N PRO A 479 -28.86 -8.69 -32.31
CA PRO A 479 -28.76 -7.83 -31.14
C PRO A 479 -28.16 -6.49 -31.58
N THR A 480 -28.70 -5.38 -31.11
CA THR A 480 -28.02 -4.10 -31.22
C THR A 480 -26.69 -4.17 -30.46
N LEU A 481 -25.58 -3.77 -31.09
CA LEU A 481 -24.28 -3.67 -30.44
C LEU A 481 -24.35 -2.56 -29.39
N THR A 482 -23.85 -2.81 -28.18
CA THR A 482 -23.72 -1.76 -27.17
C THR A 482 -22.27 -1.52 -26.78
N PHE A 483 -21.99 -0.24 -26.61
CA PHE A 483 -20.73 0.23 -26.08
C PHE A 483 -20.96 1.54 -25.32
N GLU A 484 -21.01 1.43 -24.00
CA GLU A 484 -21.43 2.51 -23.09
C GLU A 484 -20.65 3.83 -23.30
N PRO A 485 -19.31 3.83 -23.50
CA PRO A 485 -18.55 5.08 -23.69
C PRO A 485 -18.99 5.91 -24.91
N LEU A 486 -19.69 5.32 -25.87
CA LEU A 486 -20.22 6.00 -27.05
C LEU A 486 -21.76 6.16 -27.02
N GLN A 487 -22.41 5.65 -25.98
CA GLN A 487 -23.83 5.83 -25.77
C GLN A 487 -24.13 7.34 -25.68
N GLY A 488 -25.17 7.83 -26.35
CA GLY A 488 -25.46 9.26 -26.41
C GLY A 488 -24.61 10.08 -27.41
N LEU A 489 -23.38 9.66 -27.72
CA LEU A 489 -22.57 10.29 -28.79
C LEU A 489 -23.02 9.86 -30.19
N ILE A 490 -23.56 8.64 -30.33
CA ILE A 490 -24.11 8.13 -31.59
C ILE A 490 -25.64 8.02 -31.44
N GLN A 491 -26.38 8.79 -32.23
CA GLN A 491 -27.84 8.94 -32.15
C GLN A 491 -28.62 7.80 -32.83
N GLY A 492 -28.02 6.61 -32.96
CA GLY A 492 -28.62 5.47 -33.62
C GLY A 492 -28.04 4.14 -33.15
N GLU A 493 -28.68 3.07 -33.55
CA GLU A 493 -28.30 1.71 -33.17
C GLU A 493 -26.97 1.30 -33.81
N LEU A 494 -26.01 0.89 -32.98
CA LEU A 494 -24.77 0.31 -33.45
C LEU A 494 -25.05 -1.13 -33.87
N SER A 495 -24.57 -1.52 -35.05
CA SER A 495 -24.84 -2.85 -35.61
C SER A 495 -23.60 -3.72 -35.56
N PHE A 496 -23.80 -5.02 -35.34
CA PHE A 496 -22.82 -6.00 -35.77
C PHE A 496 -22.71 -5.97 -37.30
N ASN A 497 -21.56 -6.35 -37.84
CA ASN A 497 -21.15 -6.19 -39.25
C ASN A 497 -20.59 -4.80 -39.62
N THR A 498 -19.99 -4.10 -38.65
CA THR A 498 -19.27 -2.83 -38.86
C THR A 498 -17.79 -2.94 -38.52
N SER A 499 -16.95 -2.09 -39.12
CA SER A 499 -15.54 -1.92 -38.76
C SER A 499 -15.28 -0.58 -38.10
N TRP A 500 -14.58 -0.61 -36.97
CA TRP A 500 -14.32 0.53 -36.10
C TRP A 500 -12.82 0.76 -35.97
N LEU A 501 -12.41 2.03 -35.99
CA LEU A 501 -11.04 2.44 -35.77
C LEU A 501 -10.96 3.38 -34.58
N LEU A 502 -10.12 3.03 -33.61
CA LEU A 502 -9.73 3.90 -32.51
C LEU A 502 -8.31 4.41 -32.74
N GLN A 503 -8.17 5.72 -32.93
CA GLN A 503 -6.87 6.35 -33.15
C GLN A 503 -6.53 7.41 -32.10
N GLY A 504 -5.23 7.59 -31.85
CA GLY A 504 -4.73 8.61 -30.93
C GLY A 504 -3.25 8.43 -30.57
N GLU A 505 -2.66 9.45 -29.95
CA GLU A 505 -1.27 9.42 -29.48
C GLU A 505 -1.04 8.37 -28.37
N PRO A 506 0.21 7.91 -28.14
CA PRO A 506 0.53 7.02 -27.03
C PRO A 506 0.08 7.56 -25.68
N GLY A 507 -0.33 6.69 -24.76
CA GLY A 507 -0.71 7.07 -23.39
C GLY A 507 -2.13 7.59 -23.18
N LEU A 508 -2.93 7.74 -24.25
CA LEU A 508 -4.32 8.24 -24.16
C LEU A 508 -5.37 7.14 -23.87
N GLY A 509 -4.98 5.95 -23.42
CA GLY A 509 -5.94 4.91 -23.02
C GLY A 509 -6.63 4.13 -24.15
N LYS A 510 -6.03 4.06 -25.35
CA LYS A 510 -6.60 3.29 -26.47
C LYS A 510 -6.84 1.81 -26.14
N SER A 511 -5.83 1.12 -25.62
CA SER A 511 -5.94 -0.28 -25.17
C SER A 511 -6.95 -0.43 -24.04
N THR A 512 -7.04 0.56 -23.13
CA THR A 512 -8.08 0.60 -22.09
C THR A 512 -9.49 0.59 -22.68
N LEU A 513 -9.75 1.41 -23.70
CA LEU A 513 -11.06 1.44 -24.37
C LEU A 513 -11.35 0.13 -25.11
N ALA A 514 -10.33 -0.51 -25.68
CA ALA A 514 -10.46 -1.81 -26.32
C ALA A 514 -10.74 -2.94 -25.31
N TYR A 515 -10.15 -2.90 -24.12
CA TYR A 515 -10.49 -3.83 -23.03
C TYR A 515 -11.95 -3.64 -22.59
N GLN A 516 -12.42 -2.40 -22.43
CA GLN A 516 -13.83 -2.13 -22.14
C GLN A 516 -14.74 -2.69 -23.24
N PHE A 517 -14.38 -2.51 -24.52
CA PHE A 517 -15.15 -3.02 -25.65
C PHE A 517 -15.23 -4.56 -25.66
N ALA A 518 -14.13 -5.24 -25.36
CA ALA A 518 -14.09 -6.69 -25.22
C ALA A 518 -14.93 -7.18 -24.02
N MET A 519 -14.72 -6.58 -22.85
CA MET A 519 -15.41 -6.98 -21.61
C MET A 519 -16.91 -6.79 -21.68
N GLU A 520 -17.39 -5.71 -22.29
CA GLU A 520 -18.83 -5.48 -22.45
C GLU A 520 -19.48 -6.55 -23.33
N GLY A 521 -18.79 -7.04 -24.36
CA GLY A 521 -19.24 -8.18 -25.17
C GLY A 521 -19.35 -9.47 -24.36
N LEU A 522 -18.30 -9.82 -23.61
CA LEU A 522 -18.28 -11.04 -22.79
C LEU A 522 -19.37 -11.03 -21.71
N ARG A 523 -19.63 -9.87 -21.08
CA ARG A 523 -20.74 -9.70 -20.12
C ARG A 523 -22.11 -9.93 -20.75
N ARG A 524 -22.24 -9.68 -22.05
CA ARG A 524 -23.46 -9.89 -22.83
C ARG A 524 -23.56 -11.25 -23.49
N GLN A 525 -22.68 -12.19 -23.10
CA GLN A 525 -22.59 -13.53 -23.69
C GLN A 525 -22.23 -13.53 -25.19
N GLU A 526 -21.59 -12.45 -25.66
CA GLU A 526 -20.97 -12.39 -26.98
C GLU A 526 -19.56 -12.99 -26.90
N SER A 527 -19.05 -13.52 -28.01
CA SER A 527 -17.67 -14.01 -28.05
C SER A 527 -16.69 -12.90 -28.41
N VAL A 528 -15.42 -13.05 -28.01
CA VAL A 528 -14.36 -12.08 -28.30
C VAL A 528 -13.12 -12.78 -28.81
N LEU A 529 -12.66 -12.35 -29.98
CA LEU A 529 -11.34 -12.66 -30.51
C LEU A 529 -10.43 -11.45 -30.30
N TYR A 530 -9.51 -11.52 -29.35
CA TYR A 530 -8.58 -10.45 -29.05
C TYR A 530 -7.20 -10.76 -29.62
N ILE A 531 -6.64 -9.87 -30.42
CA ILE A 531 -5.37 -10.08 -31.11
C ILE A 531 -4.38 -9.02 -30.64
N GLY A 532 -3.34 -9.45 -29.92
CA GLY A 532 -2.21 -8.64 -29.48
C GLY A 532 -1.08 -8.64 -30.49
N ALA A 533 -0.89 -7.53 -31.21
CA ALA A 533 0.26 -7.37 -32.12
C ALA A 533 1.47 -6.74 -31.42
N ASP A 534 1.25 -5.95 -30.37
CA ASP A 534 2.29 -5.22 -29.63
C ASP A 534 2.54 -5.78 -28.23
N VAL A 535 1.62 -6.61 -27.73
CA VAL A 535 1.56 -7.03 -26.33
C VAL A 535 1.36 -8.55 -26.26
N PRO A 536 2.17 -9.29 -25.46
CA PRO A 536 1.97 -10.72 -25.26
C PRO A 536 0.64 -11.07 -24.60
N GLN A 537 0.10 -12.26 -24.90
CA GLN A 537 -1.16 -12.78 -24.37
C GLN A 537 -1.20 -12.76 -22.84
N GLN A 538 -0.11 -13.10 -22.16
CA GLN A 538 -0.03 -13.07 -20.70
C GLN A 538 -0.27 -11.66 -20.14
N GLN A 539 0.29 -10.64 -20.79
CA GLN A 539 0.15 -9.25 -20.37
C GLN A 539 -1.26 -8.71 -20.68
N ILE A 540 -1.89 -9.15 -21.77
CA ILE A 540 -3.31 -8.86 -22.05
C ILE A 540 -4.21 -9.46 -20.96
N ARG A 541 -3.98 -10.72 -20.57
CA ARG A 541 -4.72 -11.39 -19.48
C ARG A 541 -4.55 -10.64 -18.16
N GLN A 542 -3.31 -10.30 -17.80
CA GLN A 542 -3.02 -9.55 -16.59
C GLN A 542 -3.67 -8.15 -16.62
N SER A 543 -3.71 -7.50 -17.78
CA SER A 543 -4.35 -6.18 -17.93
C SER A 543 -5.85 -6.28 -17.73
N LEU A 544 -6.52 -7.30 -18.29
CA LEU A 544 -7.94 -7.57 -18.05
C LEU A 544 -8.22 -7.83 -16.55
N GLU A 545 -7.37 -8.61 -15.87
CA GLU A 545 -7.45 -8.85 -14.42
C GLU A 545 -7.29 -7.55 -13.61
N ASN A 546 -6.37 -6.67 -14.03
CA ASN A 546 -6.19 -5.36 -13.41
C ASN A 546 -7.41 -4.44 -13.57
N PHE A 547 -8.21 -4.62 -14.63
CA PHE A 547 -9.52 -3.96 -14.81
C PHE A 547 -10.67 -4.68 -14.06
N GLY A 548 -10.36 -5.63 -13.19
CA GLY A 548 -11.34 -6.38 -12.40
C GLY A 548 -12.11 -7.43 -13.22
N PHE A 549 -11.57 -7.86 -14.37
CA PHE A 549 -12.16 -8.91 -15.20
C PHE A 549 -11.37 -10.20 -15.09
N PHE A 550 -12.04 -11.31 -14.82
CA PHE A 550 -11.41 -12.63 -14.75
C PHE A 550 -11.64 -13.39 -16.06
N PRO A 551 -10.68 -13.43 -16.99
CA PRO A 551 -10.89 -13.98 -18.33
C PRO A 551 -10.98 -15.51 -18.37
N THR A 552 -10.52 -16.21 -17.33
CA THR A 552 -10.39 -17.68 -17.31
C THR A 552 -11.67 -18.44 -17.66
N PRO A 553 -12.85 -18.13 -17.10
CA PRO A 553 -14.08 -18.85 -17.45
C PRO A 553 -14.47 -18.71 -18.93
N TYR A 554 -14.17 -17.56 -19.53
CA TYR A 554 -14.45 -17.28 -20.94
C TYR A 554 -13.42 -17.93 -21.88
N LEU A 555 -12.17 -18.03 -21.44
CA LEU A 555 -11.13 -18.78 -22.15
C LEU A 555 -11.46 -20.28 -22.16
N GLU A 556 -11.89 -20.84 -21.04
CA GLU A 556 -12.29 -22.24 -20.91
C GLU A 556 -13.56 -22.57 -21.69
N SER A 557 -14.54 -21.66 -21.70
CA SER A 557 -15.78 -21.83 -22.46
C SER A 557 -15.63 -21.59 -23.97
N GLY A 558 -14.47 -21.14 -24.43
CA GLY A 558 -14.22 -20.76 -25.83
C GLY A 558 -14.89 -19.45 -26.26
N ASN A 559 -15.45 -18.67 -25.33
CA ASN A 559 -16.07 -17.37 -25.63
C ASN A 559 -15.04 -16.24 -25.71
N LEU A 560 -13.85 -16.41 -25.15
CA LEU A 560 -12.71 -15.50 -25.32
C LEU A 560 -11.54 -16.29 -25.92
N LEU A 561 -10.98 -15.80 -27.01
CA LEU A 561 -9.73 -16.28 -27.56
C LEU A 561 -8.76 -15.11 -27.67
N ILE A 562 -7.59 -15.24 -27.06
CA ILE A 562 -6.52 -14.23 -27.14
C ILE A 562 -5.40 -14.81 -27.99
N LEU A 563 -5.10 -14.17 -29.11
CA LEU A 563 -3.97 -14.49 -29.98
C LEU A 563 -2.90 -13.42 -29.81
N ASP A 564 -1.64 -13.79 -29.98
CA ASP A 564 -0.54 -12.85 -30.07
C ASP A 564 0.48 -13.29 -31.15
N VAL A 565 1.42 -12.39 -31.43
CA VAL A 565 2.52 -12.61 -32.39
C VAL A 565 3.78 -13.18 -31.71
N PHE A 566 3.77 -13.36 -30.39
CA PHE A 566 4.93 -13.74 -29.58
C PHE A 566 4.96 -15.23 -29.21
N SER A 567 3.82 -15.92 -29.34
CA SER A 567 3.64 -17.32 -28.94
C SER A 567 4.15 -18.27 -30.01
N ALA A 568 4.95 -19.27 -29.60
CA ALA A 568 5.50 -20.29 -30.50
C ALA A 568 4.51 -21.46 -30.70
N GLY A 569 4.18 -21.81 -31.96
CA GLY A 569 3.35 -22.96 -32.32
C GLY A 569 2.81 -22.91 -33.75
N GLU A 570 2.12 -23.96 -34.22
CA GLU A 570 1.50 -24.01 -35.56
C GLU A 570 0.44 -22.90 -35.79
N ASN A 571 -0.03 -22.28 -34.70
CA ASN A 571 -1.04 -21.23 -34.65
C ASN A 571 -0.48 -19.82 -34.38
N SER A 572 0.84 -19.62 -34.48
CA SER A 572 1.49 -18.32 -34.25
C SER A 572 1.12 -17.30 -35.34
N LEU A 573 0.71 -16.09 -34.95
CA LEU A 573 0.53 -14.99 -35.89
C LEU A 573 1.89 -14.50 -36.38
N SER A 574 2.08 -14.42 -37.71
CA SER A 574 3.25 -13.79 -38.33
C SER A 574 2.86 -12.42 -38.87
N LEU A 575 3.60 -11.39 -38.48
CA LEU A 575 3.45 -10.03 -39.02
C LEU A 575 4.28 -9.80 -40.29
N GLU A 576 5.10 -10.78 -40.70
CA GLU A 576 5.96 -10.70 -41.88
C GLU A 576 5.26 -11.23 -43.14
N ASP A 577 4.33 -12.17 -42.96
CA ASP A 577 3.52 -12.76 -44.03
C ASP A 577 2.05 -12.33 -43.89
N PRO A 578 1.57 -11.37 -44.73
CA PRO A 578 0.21 -10.86 -44.62
C PRO A 578 -0.85 -11.90 -44.98
N GLU A 579 -0.55 -12.84 -45.87
CA GLU A 579 -1.51 -13.89 -46.24
C GLU A 579 -1.67 -14.88 -45.09
N ARG A 580 -0.55 -15.28 -44.47
CA ARG A 580 -0.58 -16.13 -43.29
C ARG A 580 -1.26 -15.44 -42.11
N PHE A 581 -1.04 -14.14 -41.90
CA PHE A 581 -1.74 -13.35 -40.90
C PHE A 581 -3.26 -13.40 -41.12
N LEU A 582 -3.71 -13.03 -42.32
CA LEU A 582 -5.14 -13.01 -42.65
C LEU A 582 -5.79 -14.38 -42.57
N PHE A 583 -5.10 -15.42 -43.07
CA PHE A 583 -5.56 -16.80 -42.99
C PHE A 583 -5.75 -17.24 -41.54
N THR A 584 -4.77 -16.99 -40.67
CA THR A 584 -4.79 -17.40 -39.26
C THR A 584 -5.93 -16.70 -38.52
N VAL A 585 -6.06 -15.38 -38.67
CA VAL A 585 -7.14 -14.62 -38.02
C VAL A 585 -8.52 -15.08 -38.52
N SER A 586 -8.68 -15.29 -39.82
CA SER A 586 -9.94 -15.76 -40.41
C SER A 586 -10.30 -17.18 -39.94
N HIS A 587 -9.29 -18.07 -39.86
CA HIS A 587 -9.45 -19.44 -39.39
C HIS A 587 -9.94 -19.51 -37.94
N PHE A 588 -9.37 -18.70 -37.05
CA PHE A 588 -9.84 -18.61 -35.67
C PHE A 588 -11.20 -17.92 -35.56
N LEU A 589 -11.43 -16.85 -36.31
CA LEU A 589 -12.71 -16.16 -36.32
C LEU A 589 -13.88 -17.06 -36.76
N ALA A 590 -13.62 -18.00 -37.67
CA ALA A 590 -14.61 -18.98 -38.14
C ALA A 590 -15.03 -20.00 -37.05
N GLN A 591 -14.19 -20.19 -36.03
CA GLN A 591 -14.45 -21.09 -34.91
C GLN A 591 -15.13 -20.39 -33.73
N MET A 592 -15.16 -19.06 -33.71
CA MET A 592 -15.74 -18.28 -32.62
C MET A 592 -17.28 -18.29 -32.68
N PRO A 593 -17.98 -18.47 -31.53
CA PRO A 593 -19.44 -18.32 -31.45
C PRO A 593 -19.90 -16.95 -31.96
N ARG A 594 -21.11 -16.87 -32.54
CA ARG A 594 -21.70 -15.58 -32.98
C ARG A 594 -22.78 -15.14 -31.97
N PRO A 595 -22.93 -13.83 -31.69
CA PRO A 595 -22.14 -12.70 -32.21
C PRO A 595 -20.72 -12.62 -31.63
N CYS A 596 -19.80 -12.00 -32.37
CA CYS A 596 -18.37 -11.97 -32.06
C CYS A 596 -17.79 -10.55 -32.20
N ARG A 597 -17.01 -10.11 -31.21
CA ARG A 597 -16.19 -8.89 -31.29
C ARG A 597 -14.74 -9.27 -31.61
N VAL A 598 -14.18 -8.71 -32.66
CA VAL A 598 -12.77 -8.89 -33.01
C VAL A 598 -12.01 -7.63 -32.67
N VAL A 599 -11.05 -7.73 -31.76
CA VAL A 599 -10.21 -6.61 -31.34
C VAL A 599 -8.78 -6.84 -31.84
N LEU A 600 -8.20 -5.85 -32.50
CA LEU A 600 -6.80 -5.87 -32.94
C LEU A 600 -6.04 -4.73 -32.26
N ASP A 601 -5.22 -5.08 -31.27
CA ASP A 601 -4.37 -4.17 -30.47
C ASP A 601 -2.88 -4.47 -30.73
N SER A 602 -2.24 -3.84 -31.71
CA SER A 602 -2.76 -2.80 -32.59
C SER A 602 -2.46 -3.06 -34.08
N LEU A 603 -2.98 -2.22 -34.97
CA LEU A 603 -2.58 -2.19 -36.38
C LEU A 603 -1.17 -1.61 -36.59
N THR A 604 -0.57 -1.00 -35.56
CA THR A 604 0.68 -0.24 -35.65
C THR A 604 1.86 -1.08 -36.13
N PRO A 605 2.12 -2.31 -35.63
CA PRO A 605 3.21 -3.16 -36.14
C PRO A 605 3.11 -3.46 -37.62
N LEU A 606 1.88 -3.70 -38.12
CA LEU A 606 1.65 -3.94 -39.54
C LEU A 606 1.99 -2.68 -40.36
N ALA A 607 1.63 -1.49 -39.88
CA ALA A 607 1.96 -0.24 -40.57
C ALA A 607 3.46 0.07 -40.59
N ILE A 608 4.22 -0.43 -39.60
CA ILE A 608 5.68 -0.29 -39.55
C ILE A 608 6.36 -1.29 -40.51
N ASN A 609 5.82 -2.51 -40.63
CA ASN A 609 6.43 -3.58 -41.41
C ASN A 609 6.15 -3.52 -42.92
N TYR A 610 5.14 -2.76 -43.35
CA TYR A 610 4.77 -2.65 -44.76
C TYR A 610 4.84 -1.20 -45.26
N PRO A 611 5.16 -0.97 -46.54
CA PRO A 611 4.95 0.33 -47.16
C PRO A 611 3.51 0.82 -46.95
N HIS A 612 3.33 2.12 -46.71
CA HIS A 612 2.04 2.68 -46.29
C HIS A 612 0.86 2.31 -47.21
N ALA A 613 1.07 2.34 -48.53
CA ALA A 613 0.04 1.96 -49.51
C ALA A 613 -0.33 0.46 -49.44
N ASP A 614 0.67 -0.41 -49.22
CA ASP A 614 0.46 -1.85 -49.09
C ASP A 614 -0.22 -2.19 -47.77
N PHE A 615 0.12 -1.49 -46.69
CA PHE A 615 -0.56 -1.57 -45.39
C PHE A 615 -2.04 -1.20 -45.51
N VAL A 616 -2.36 -0.07 -46.15
CA VAL A 616 -3.77 0.34 -46.36
C VAL A 616 -4.52 -0.71 -47.19
N THR A 617 -3.88 -1.26 -48.22
CA THR A 617 -4.45 -2.34 -49.04
C THR A 617 -4.69 -3.61 -48.21
N LEU A 618 -3.77 -3.96 -47.32
CA LEU A 618 -3.88 -5.09 -46.39
C LEU A 618 -5.06 -4.90 -45.43
N VAL A 619 -5.23 -3.72 -44.82
CA VAL A 619 -6.36 -3.41 -43.92
C VAL A 619 -7.68 -3.47 -44.67
N HIS A 620 -7.75 -2.99 -45.91
CA HIS A 620 -8.92 -3.15 -46.77
C HIS A 620 -9.29 -4.62 -46.98
N ARG A 621 -8.30 -5.47 -47.30
CA ARG A 621 -8.51 -6.91 -47.49
C ARG A 621 -8.94 -7.60 -46.20
N LYS A 622 -8.31 -7.26 -45.07
CA LYS A 622 -8.70 -7.73 -43.73
C LYS A 622 -10.16 -7.40 -43.45
N ASN A 623 -10.55 -6.14 -43.56
CA ASN A 623 -11.92 -5.71 -43.27
C ASN A 623 -12.91 -6.41 -44.19
N ARG A 624 -12.59 -6.60 -45.47
CA ARG A 624 -13.44 -7.35 -46.40
C ARG A 624 -13.60 -8.83 -46.02
N LEU A 625 -12.54 -9.47 -45.52
CA LEU A 625 -12.53 -10.89 -45.19
C LEU A 625 -13.23 -11.19 -43.84
N LEU A 626 -12.97 -10.36 -42.83
CA LEU A 626 -13.43 -10.58 -41.46
C LEU A 626 -14.81 -9.99 -41.18
N ARG A 627 -15.28 -9.03 -42.00
CA ARG A 627 -16.60 -8.43 -41.89
C ARG A 627 -17.68 -9.42 -42.36
N GLN A 628 -18.18 -10.18 -41.39
CA GLN A 628 -19.19 -11.22 -41.57
C GLN A 628 -20.44 -10.89 -40.74
N PRO A 629 -21.62 -11.46 -41.06
CA PRO A 629 -22.81 -11.31 -40.22
C PRO A 629 -22.53 -11.69 -38.76
N GLY A 630 -22.94 -10.82 -37.84
CA GLY A 630 -22.71 -11.01 -36.40
C GLY A 630 -21.29 -10.73 -35.91
N VAL A 631 -20.42 -10.11 -36.74
CA VAL A 631 -19.05 -9.75 -36.36
C VAL A 631 -18.86 -8.23 -36.34
N VAL A 632 -18.28 -7.68 -35.28
CA VAL A 632 -17.78 -6.30 -35.27
C VAL A 632 -16.26 -6.29 -35.17
N LEU A 633 -15.61 -5.47 -35.99
CA LEU A 633 -14.15 -5.29 -35.97
C LEU A 633 -13.81 -4.00 -35.23
N PHE A 634 -12.88 -4.05 -34.29
CA PHE A 634 -12.40 -2.91 -33.52
C PHE A 634 -10.87 -2.87 -33.55
N ASP A 635 -10.33 -1.98 -34.39
CA ASP A 635 -8.89 -1.87 -34.60
C ASP A 635 -8.33 -0.64 -33.87
N ILE A 636 -7.15 -0.79 -33.26
CA ILE A 636 -6.41 0.30 -32.63
C ILE A 636 -5.29 0.79 -33.53
N PHE A 637 -5.06 2.10 -33.61
CA PHE A 637 -3.99 2.68 -34.40
C PHE A 637 -3.32 3.89 -33.73
N LEU A 638 -1.99 4.01 -33.89
CA LEU A 638 -1.25 5.19 -33.46
C LEU A 638 -1.27 6.28 -34.54
N THR A 639 -1.67 7.49 -34.16
CA THR A 639 -1.67 8.65 -35.06
C THR A 639 -0.24 9.06 -35.43
N LYS A 640 -0.07 9.72 -36.58
CA LYS A 640 1.21 10.24 -37.13
C LYS A 640 2.17 9.20 -37.73
N ILE A 641 1.72 7.95 -37.92
CA ILE A 641 2.51 6.92 -38.63
C ILE A 641 2.39 7.09 -40.14
N LEU A 642 1.16 7.24 -40.65
CA LEU A 642 0.91 7.40 -42.08
C LEU A 642 1.02 8.87 -42.52
N ASN A 643 1.35 9.06 -43.79
CA ASN A 643 1.19 10.35 -44.45
C ASN A 643 -0.32 10.68 -44.60
N GLN A 644 -0.64 11.94 -44.94
CA GLN A 644 -2.04 12.38 -45.00
C GLN A 644 -2.87 11.60 -46.02
N SER A 645 -2.35 11.33 -47.23
CA SER A 645 -3.09 10.63 -48.29
C SER A 645 -3.43 9.19 -47.89
N ASP A 646 -2.48 8.46 -47.32
CA ASP A 646 -2.66 7.08 -46.90
C ASP A 646 -3.53 7.00 -45.64
N LEU A 647 -3.43 7.98 -44.74
CA LEU A 647 -4.34 8.11 -43.60
C LEU A 647 -5.79 8.29 -44.07
N TYR A 648 -6.05 9.17 -45.05
CA TYR A 648 -7.39 9.28 -45.65
C TYR A 648 -7.86 7.96 -46.26
N GLY A 649 -6.98 7.23 -46.95
CA GLY A 649 -7.25 5.88 -47.45
C GLY A 649 -7.67 4.92 -46.34
N LEU A 650 -6.90 4.88 -45.25
CA LEU A 650 -7.17 4.05 -44.07
C LEU A 650 -8.53 4.38 -43.44
N LEU A 651 -8.80 5.66 -43.15
CA LEU A 651 -10.04 6.13 -42.52
C LEU A 651 -11.28 5.78 -43.37
N ASN A 652 -11.14 5.72 -44.68
CA ASN A 652 -12.22 5.33 -45.59
C ASN A 652 -12.61 3.86 -45.49
N THR A 653 -11.72 3.00 -44.98
CA THR A 653 -11.97 1.56 -44.80
C THR A 653 -12.91 1.24 -43.61
N PHE A 654 -13.10 2.20 -42.70
CA PHE A 654 -13.85 2.03 -41.46
C PHE A 654 -15.23 2.70 -41.52
N ASP A 655 -16.21 2.09 -40.86
CA ASP A 655 -17.56 2.66 -40.72
C ASP A 655 -17.61 3.69 -39.59
N VAL A 656 -16.91 3.41 -38.48
CA VAL A 656 -16.82 4.29 -37.31
C VAL A 656 -15.35 4.63 -37.03
N VAL A 657 -15.06 5.90 -36.81
CA VAL A 657 -13.71 6.38 -36.42
C VAL A 657 -13.82 7.23 -35.17
N ILE A 658 -13.01 6.89 -34.17
CA ILE A 658 -12.96 7.55 -32.86
C ILE A 658 -11.55 8.08 -32.65
N ASP A 659 -11.45 9.36 -32.27
CA ASP A 659 -10.19 10.01 -31.90
C ASP A 659 -10.10 10.17 -30.39
N LEU A 660 -8.98 9.72 -29.82
CA LEU A 660 -8.51 10.13 -28.49
C LEU A 660 -7.36 11.12 -28.68
N TYR A 661 -7.53 12.35 -28.18
CA TYR A 661 -6.52 13.39 -28.35
C TYR A 661 -6.58 14.43 -27.22
N ILE A 662 -5.56 15.28 -27.12
CA ILE A 662 -5.56 16.43 -26.20
C ILE A 662 -5.92 17.67 -27.02
N PRO A 663 -7.02 18.38 -26.72
CA PRO A 663 -7.45 19.55 -27.48
C PRO A 663 -6.45 20.71 -27.39
N ASN A 664 -6.32 21.47 -28.48
CA ASN A 664 -5.58 22.72 -28.50
C ASN A 664 -6.39 23.87 -27.87
N TRP A 665 -5.72 24.94 -27.46
CA TRP A 665 -6.29 26.12 -26.76
C TRP A 665 -7.57 26.72 -27.37
N GLY A 666 -7.79 26.58 -28.69
CA GLY A 666 -8.96 27.13 -29.38
C GLY A 666 -10.15 26.16 -29.58
N GLU A 667 -9.99 24.88 -29.24
CA GLU A 667 -11.04 23.86 -29.48
C GLU A 667 -12.07 23.76 -28.33
N MET A 668 -11.75 24.27 -27.12
CA MET A 668 -12.65 24.24 -25.96
C MET A 668 -12.80 25.65 -25.32
N ASN A 669 -13.74 26.46 -25.82
CA ASN A 669 -14.00 27.83 -25.35
C ASN A 669 -14.78 27.90 -24.02
N ARG A 670 -14.25 27.35 -22.91
CA ARG A 670 -14.76 27.63 -21.55
C ARG A 670 -13.62 28.04 -20.61
N PRO A 671 -13.78 29.11 -19.80
CA PRO A 671 -12.73 29.56 -18.88
C PRO A 671 -12.57 28.54 -17.74
N GLY A 672 -11.41 27.87 -17.67
CA GLY A 672 -11.05 26.97 -16.55
C GLY A 672 -10.46 25.61 -16.96
N ASN A 673 -10.51 25.20 -18.23
CA ASN A 673 -10.07 23.87 -18.66
C ASN A 673 -8.93 23.92 -19.68
N LEU A 674 -7.72 23.59 -19.22
CA LEU A 674 -6.57 23.33 -20.08
C LEU A 674 -6.14 21.86 -19.90
N GLY A 675 -6.03 21.11 -21.00
CA GLY A 675 -5.23 19.87 -21.05
C GLY A 675 -5.89 18.53 -20.73
N TYR A 676 -7.22 18.44 -20.68
CA TYR A 676 -7.88 17.14 -20.45
C TYR A 676 -7.94 16.28 -21.73
N PRO A 677 -7.64 14.96 -21.65
CA PRO A 677 -7.87 14.03 -22.74
C PRO A 677 -9.34 14.08 -23.19
N SER A 678 -9.56 14.12 -24.50
CA SER A 678 -10.88 14.24 -25.11
C SER A 678 -11.10 13.19 -26.18
N LEU A 679 -12.33 12.69 -26.23
CA LEU A 679 -12.82 11.70 -27.17
C LEU A 679 -13.77 12.41 -28.14
N ARG A 680 -13.64 12.14 -29.44
CA ARG A 680 -14.65 12.55 -30.44
C ARG A 680 -14.91 11.44 -31.45
N VAL A 681 -16.12 11.39 -31.97
CA VAL A 681 -16.46 10.55 -33.12
C VAL A 681 -16.19 11.36 -34.39
N VAL A 682 -15.18 10.96 -35.16
CA VAL A 682 -14.79 11.63 -36.41
C VAL A 682 -15.68 11.21 -37.57
N LYS A 683 -16.07 9.94 -37.57
CA LYS A 683 -16.85 9.33 -38.64
C LYS A 683 -17.81 8.33 -38.03
N SER A 684 -19.06 8.36 -38.50
CA SER A 684 -20.03 7.29 -38.29
C SER A 684 -20.84 7.12 -39.57
N ARG A 685 -20.74 5.96 -40.21
CA ARG A 685 -21.48 5.64 -41.44
C ARG A 685 -22.77 4.92 -41.06
N GLY A 686 -23.92 5.49 -41.45
CA GLY A 686 -25.24 4.91 -41.24
C GLY A 686 -25.99 5.43 -40.01
N THR A 687 -25.32 6.13 -39.09
CA THR A 687 -25.94 6.78 -37.92
C THR A 687 -25.39 8.20 -37.76
N ARG A 688 -26.21 9.13 -37.22
CA ARG A 688 -25.73 10.46 -36.86
C ARG A 688 -24.87 10.36 -35.60
N ALA A 689 -23.72 11.02 -35.60
CA ALA A 689 -22.83 11.10 -34.45
C ALA A 689 -22.57 12.56 -34.09
N ASP A 690 -22.45 12.84 -32.80
CA ASP A 690 -21.94 14.10 -32.30
C ASP A 690 -20.42 14.15 -32.50
N THR A 691 -19.98 15.10 -33.31
CA THR A 691 -18.57 15.27 -33.68
C THR A 691 -17.82 16.22 -32.74
N ARG A 692 -18.50 16.79 -31.74
CA ARG A 692 -17.87 17.64 -30.72
C ARG A 692 -16.91 16.81 -29.84
N PRO A 693 -15.84 17.42 -29.30
CA PRO A 693 -14.95 16.74 -28.38
C PRO A 693 -15.54 16.67 -26.97
N TYR A 694 -15.58 15.47 -26.40
CA TYR A 694 -16.03 15.23 -25.04
C TYR A 694 -14.83 14.89 -24.14
N PRO A 695 -14.61 15.63 -23.04
CA PRO A 695 -13.59 15.26 -22.06
C PRO A 695 -13.85 13.86 -21.51
N TYR A 696 -12.79 13.12 -21.24
CA TYR A 696 -12.88 11.84 -20.54
C TYR A 696 -11.79 11.70 -19.49
N ARG A 697 -12.02 10.81 -18.53
CA ARG A 697 -11.02 10.36 -17.56
C ARG A 697 -10.76 8.87 -17.72
N ILE A 698 -9.56 8.41 -17.36
CA ILE A 698 -9.24 6.99 -17.29
C ILE A 698 -9.35 6.56 -15.83
N SER A 699 -10.24 5.61 -15.56
CA SER A 699 -10.47 4.96 -14.27
C SER A 699 -9.87 3.55 -14.31
N GLN A 700 -9.24 3.10 -13.22
CA GLN A 700 -8.71 1.74 -13.13
C GLN A 700 -9.81 0.65 -13.10
N THR A 701 -11.02 1.00 -12.67
CA THR A 701 -12.15 0.06 -12.55
C THR A 701 -13.19 0.22 -13.65
N GLU A 702 -13.42 1.46 -14.11
CA GLU A 702 -14.44 1.76 -15.12
C GLU A 702 -13.85 1.85 -16.52
N GLY A 703 -12.52 2.00 -16.67
CA GLY A 703 -11.85 2.30 -17.94
C GLY A 703 -11.99 3.77 -18.35
N ILE A 704 -12.11 4.07 -19.64
CA ILE A 704 -12.44 5.40 -20.13
C ILE A 704 -13.89 5.75 -19.76
N VAL A 705 -14.07 6.87 -19.07
CA VAL A 705 -15.37 7.43 -18.70
C VAL A 705 -15.53 8.80 -19.37
N VAL A 706 -16.46 8.89 -20.33
CA VAL A 706 -16.72 10.11 -21.12
C VAL A 706 -17.72 11.00 -20.38
N GLN A 707 -17.45 12.30 -20.30
CA GLN A 707 -18.36 13.28 -19.69
C GLN A 707 -19.46 13.67 -20.69
N GLN A 708 -20.46 12.81 -20.89
CA GLN A 708 -21.52 13.01 -21.90
C GLN A 708 -22.36 14.27 -21.68
N ASP A 709 -22.53 14.71 -20.42
CA ASP A 709 -23.26 15.94 -20.09
C ASP A 709 -22.42 17.22 -20.23
N TYR A 710 -21.19 17.16 -20.76
CA TYR A 710 -20.29 18.32 -20.78
C TYR A 710 -20.88 19.57 -21.48
N TYR A 711 -21.72 19.37 -22.50
CA TYR A 711 -22.36 20.44 -23.25
C TYR A 711 -23.80 20.75 -22.83
N HIS A 712 -24.34 19.99 -21.87
CA HIS A 712 -25.67 20.16 -21.30
C HIS A 712 -25.58 20.83 -19.92
#